data_AF-A0A915MA41-F1
#
_entry.id   AF-A0A915MA41-F1
#
_cell.length_a   1.000
_cell.length_b   1.000
_cell.length_c   1.000
_cell.angle_alpha   90.00
_cell.angle_beta   90.00
_cell.angle_gamma   90.00
#
_symmetry.space_group_name_H-M   'P 1'
#
loop_
_entity.id
_entity.type
_entity.pdbx_description
1 polymer ?
#
loop_
_entity_poly.entity_id
_entity_poly.type
_entity_poly.pdbx_seq_one_letter_code
_entity_poly.pdbx_strand_id
1 'polypeptide(L)'
;MEQQSSNSSEDFAKPEISLFGYYGNPRSFTTWIEPPSLTNPFSWLNLLRWLFLEKGHPKILDEDAEEKLPVHTPKFPFNSPLGATWMGHATLFVRIDGISLLTDPVWSKSASPFNFSNRFLSFLNFCRRYRPSPCSIDDLPEINLIVISHDHYDHLDLNAVKRLAERFPNIKIVVPKGLATTICKVVCRHNVYELDWGESKEFEIPNTSGEKYTVWSIPAQHWSQRSIFDRNKSLWSGWLIEGPKHKFFYTGDTGFCQAEFKKVGNRFGPIDLCAIPIGCYSPRWFMHPQHIDTYEAVQIHKLVKSKKSIAVHWGTYEMGSSEPYMEPKSKLEEAVQKEGLNSNEFITLGHGQSWDIENNGNSEANTRRIENVEACFGSSGRKLLETGRVLIGEGILIKICRKKPKARQFFLFNDLLIYGSIIINRKRYSNQHIIPLEEVKLENIEDEGDARNGWLIKTRIKSFLVYASTPSEKREWMLHIERCIQDLLKEGRLPPSDYAALWVPDKEAVKCMCCHTSHFTVIQRRHHCRACGKVVCSSCSSKSFMLEGISKKPVRVCDTCYNKLCQGMSPKPVAPLGQLVGGGGENSLRTRDSSPINANDSSDSDGEEPLQQQNDWERTHDEPTFYGIPSTSTSVENNDTQLTLQQQILPSNSHNEDEKLI
;
A
#
# COMPACT_ATOMS: atom_id res chain seq x y z
N MET A 1 42.12 -34.55 13.26
CA MET A 1 41.23 -34.57 12.09
C MET A 1 39.84 -34.89 12.60
N GLU A 2 39.02 -33.88 12.81
CA GLU A 2 37.56 -34.02 12.85
C GLU A 2 37.04 -32.76 12.17
N GLN A 3 36.81 -32.89 10.86
CA GLN A 3 36.12 -31.89 10.06
C GLN A 3 34.64 -31.93 10.47
N GLN A 4 34.19 -30.93 11.23
CA GLN A 4 32.81 -30.51 11.17
C GLN A 4 32.62 -29.77 9.85
N SER A 5 32.31 -30.52 8.79
CA SER A 5 31.68 -29.97 7.58
C SER A 5 30.19 -29.87 7.84
N SER A 6 29.74 -28.77 8.44
CA SER A 6 28.32 -28.43 8.58
C SER A 6 27.98 -27.26 7.65
N ASN A 7 27.12 -27.53 6.66
CA ASN A 7 26.33 -26.60 5.83
C ASN A 7 26.98 -25.28 5.36
N SER A 8 27.74 -25.33 4.26
CA SER A 8 28.34 -24.13 3.63
C SER A 8 27.39 -23.23 2.83
N SER A 9 26.09 -23.52 2.74
CA SER A 9 25.16 -22.79 1.86
C SER A 9 24.33 -21.70 2.55
N GLU A 10 24.25 -21.68 3.89
CA GLU A 10 23.40 -20.73 4.63
C GLU A 10 24.16 -19.53 5.20
N ASP A 11 25.49 -19.63 5.33
CA ASP A 11 26.31 -18.54 5.82
C ASP A 11 26.43 -17.40 4.81
N PHE A 12 26.53 -16.17 5.33
CA PHE A 12 26.81 -14.99 4.53
C PHE A 12 28.19 -15.07 3.89
N ALA A 13 28.31 -14.50 2.69
CA ALA A 13 29.62 -14.36 2.05
C ALA A 13 30.56 -13.54 2.94
N LYS A 14 31.86 -13.85 2.91
CA LYS A 14 32.89 -13.08 3.58
C LYS A 14 33.56 -12.12 2.58
N PRO A 15 33.98 -10.92 3.00
CA PRO A 15 34.71 -10.02 2.12
C PRO A 15 36.07 -10.61 1.76
N GLU A 16 36.55 -10.32 0.56
CA GLU A 16 37.95 -10.55 0.22
C GLU A 16 38.82 -9.52 0.95
N ILE A 17 39.98 -9.96 1.44
CA ILE A 17 40.93 -9.08 2.12
C ILE A 17 42.28 -9.22 1.41
N SER A 18 42.77 -8.11 0.85
CA SER A 18 44.07 -8.06 0.22
C SER A 18 45.21 -8.21 1.24
N LEU A 19 46.43 -8.48 0.75
CA LEU A 19 47.64 -8.54 1.58
C LEU A 19 47.90 -7.26 2.40
N PHE A 20 47.37 -6.11 1.94
CA PHE A 20 47.49 -4.82 2.62
C PHE A 20 46.30 -4.49 3.54
N GLY A 21 45.39 -5.45 3.75
CA GLY A 21 44.21 -5.28 4.60
C GLY A 21 43.06 -4.50 3.97
N TYR A 22 43.09 -4.26 2.66
CA TYR A 22 41.97 -3.63 1.94
C TYR A 22 40.88 -4.64 1.61
N TYR A 23 39.63 -4.22 1.79
CA TYR A 23 38.44 -5.05 1.56
C TYR A 23 38.08 -5.14 0.08
N GLY A 24 37.39 -6.20 -0.30
CA GLY A 24 36.94 -6.45 -1.67
C GLY A 24 35.68 -7.30 -1.69
N ASN A 25 34.93 -7.18 -2.80
CA ASN A 25 33.77 -8.02 -3.02
C ASN A 25 34.21 -9.46 -3.34
N PRO A 26 33.53 -10.48 -2.78
CA PRO A 26 33.84 -11.88 -3.05
C PRO A 26 33.48 -12.27 -4.49
N ARG A 27 34.19 -13.28 -5.03
CA ARG A 27 33.87 -13.85 -6.35
C ARG A 27 32.43 -14.34 -6.54
N SER A 28 31.70 -14.60 -5.45
CA SER A 28 30.27 -14.93 -5.51
C SER A 28 29.41 -13.78 -6.02
N PHE A 29 29.91 -12.55 -6.01
CA PHE A 29 29.24 -11.36 -6.52
C PHE A 29 29.56 -11.21 -8.01
N THR A 30 28.89 -12.01 -8.84
CA THR A 30 29.20 -12.17 -10.26
C THR A 30 28.96 -10.92 -11.10
N THR A 31 28.18 -9.96 -10.60
CA THR A 31 27.91 -8.69 -11.26
C THR A 31 28.88 -7.58 -10.85
N TRP A 32 29.77 -7.84 -9.88
CA TRP A 32 30.76 -6.87 -9.42
C TRP A 32 31.82 -6.63 -10.48
N ILE A 33 32.03 -5.34 -10.78
CA ILE A 33 33.12 -4.82 -11.60
C ILE A 33 33.64 -3.61 -10.85
N GLU A 34 34.95 -3.58 -10.60
CA GLU A 34 35.53 -2.51 -9.81
C GLU A 34 35.40 -1.15 -10.54
N PRO A 35 34.79 -0.13 -9.90
CA PRO A 35 34.66 1.20 -10.48
C PRO A 35 36.01 1.81 -10.84
N PRO A 36 36.12 2.64 -11.89
CA PRO A 36 37.36 3.34 -12.23
C PRO A 36 37.97 4.14 -11.07
N SER A 37 39.29 4.10 -10.95
CA SER A 37 40.05 5.00 -10.06
C SER A 37 41.06 5.83 -10.84
N LEU A 38 41.41 6.99 -10.29
CA LEU A 38 42.54 7.80 -10.76
C LEU A 38 43.89 7.06 -10.64
N THR A 39 43.94 6.00 -9.84
CA THR A 39 45.13 5.16 -9.64
C THR A 39 45.22 3.99 -10.62
N ASN A 40 44.18 3.73 -11.44
CA ASN A 40 44.17 2.64 -12.41
C ASN A 40 44.21 3.18 -13.86
N PRO A 41 45.35 3.02 -14.58
CA PRO A 41 45.58 3.62 -15.90
C PRO A 41 44.78 2.95 -17.04
N PHE A 42 44.08 1.84 -16.81
CA PHE A 42 43.19 1.23 -17.82
C PHE A 42 41.73 1.70 -17.70
N SER A 43 41.37 2.38 -16.61
CA SER A 43 39.98 2.74 -16.27
C SER A 43 39.67 4.23 -16.45
N TRP A 44 40.70 5.07 -16.55
CA TRP A 44 40.59 6.52 -16.74
C TRP A 44 39.80 6.95 -17.98
N LEU A 45 39.84 6.20 -19.10
CA LEU A 45 39.05 6.51 -20.30
C LEU A 45 37.55 6.38 -20.08
N ASN A 46 37.11 5.37 -19.31
CA ASN A 46 35.70 5.20 -18.95
C ASN A 46 35.25 6.27 -17.94
N LEU A 47 36.13 6.66 -17.01
CA LEU A 47 35.88 7.78 -16.10
C LEU A 47 35.75 9.11 -16.86
N LEU A 48 36.62 9.36 -17.84
CA LEU A 48 36.55 10.55 -18.70
C LEU A 48 35.30 10.52 -19.59
N ARG A 49 34.97 9.38 -20.20
CA ARG A 49 33.73 9.21 -20.97
C ARG A 49 32.50 9.50 -20.11
N TRP A 50 32.44 8.96 -18.91
CA TRP A 50 31.36 9.30 -17.98
C TRP A 50 31.39 10.80 -17.63
N LEU A 51 32.50 11.34 -17.14
CA LEU A 51 32.61 12.76 -16.74
C LEU A 51 32.26 13.77 -17.85
N PHE A 52 32.65 13.49 -19.10
CA PHE A 52 32.57 14.46 -20.22
C PHE A 52 31.45 14.19 -21.23
N LEU A 53 30.94 12.96 -21.33
CA LEU A 53 29.97 12.59 -22.38
C LEU A 53 28.63 12.08 -21.82
N GLU A 54 28.60 11.51 -20.62
CA GLU A 54 27.39 10.81 -20.10
C GLU A 54 26.94 11.27 -18.71
N LYS A 55 27.79 12.00 -17.96
CA LYS A 55 27.41 12.68 -16.73
C LYS A 55 26.37 13.71 -17.12
N GLY A 56 25.11 13.39 -16.83
CA GLY A 56 24.00 14.28 -17.12
C GLY A 56 24.29 15.65 -16.54
N HIS A 57 24.21 16.69 -17.36
CA HIS A 57 24.06 18.03 -16.83
C HIS A 57 22.80 18.04 -15.95
N PRO A 58 22.81 18.72 -14.79
CA PRO A 58 21.63 18.81 -13.95
C PRO A 58 20.47 19.27 -14.82
N LYS A 59 19.44 18.43 -14.97
CA LYS A 59 18.13 18.96 -15.32
C LYS A 59 17.77 19.83 -14.13
N ILE A 60 17.96 21.14 -14.33
CA ILE A 60 17.56 22.22 -13.43
C ILE A 60 16.27 21.78 -12.76
N LEU A 61 16.22 21.83 -11.43
CA LEU A 61 14.95 21.67 -10.73
C LEU A 61 13.96 22.60 -11.42
N ASP A 62 12.92 22.03 -12.03
CA ASP A 62 11.86 22.80 -12.64
C ASP A 62 11.34 23.83 -11.61
N GLU A 63 10.75 24.93 -12.06
CA GLU A 63 10.11 25.91 -11.16
C GLU A 63 9.13 25.25 -10.15
N ASP A 64 8.62 24.06 -10.49
CA ASP A 64 7.66 23.25 -9.72
C ASP A 64 8.31 22.22 -8.76
N ALA A 65 9.62 22.27 -8.48
CA ALA A 65 10.27 21.28 -7.61
C ALA A 65 9.68 21.22 -6.19
N GLU A 66 9.13 22.33 -5.69
CA GLU A 66 8.42 22.38 -4.40
C GLU A 66 7.12 21.56 -4.44
N GLU A 67 6.44 21.52 -5.58
CA GLU A 67 5.22 20.73 -5.80
C GLU A 67 5.53 19.25 -6.00
N LYS A 68 6.59 18.93 -6.76
CA LYS A 68 6.96 17.54 -7.10
C LYS A 68 7.66 16.80 -5.95
N LEU A 69 8.46 17.50 -5.14
CA LEU A 69 9.20 16.95 -4.00
C LEU A 69 8.99 17.79 -2.73
N PRO A 70 7.76 17.90 -2.20
CA PRO A 70 7.50 18.75 -1.04
C PRO A 70 8.35 18.34 0.18
N VAL A 71 8.83 19.34 0.91
CA VAL A 71 9.50 19.13 2.20
C VAL A 71 8.47 19.39 3.30
N HIS A 72 8.10 18.31 3.98
CA HIS A 72 7.17 18.30 5.09
C HIS A 72 7.91 18.54 6.41
N THR A 73 7.22 19.15 7.37
CA THR A 73 7.70 19.16 8.75
C THR A 73 7.53 17.76 9.36
N PRO A 74 8.62 17.13 9.86
CA PRO A 74 8.54 15.83 10.51
C PRO A 74 7.57 15.80 11.69
N LYS A 75 6.81 14.71 11.81
CA LYS A 75 5.95 14.45 12.97
C LYS A 75 6.66 13.49 13.91
N PHE A 76 7.30 14.03 14.94
CA PHE A 76 7.91 13.27 16.04
C PHE A 76 7.14 13.52 17.35
N PRO A 77 7.02 12.54 18.27
CA PRO A 77 7.32 11.11 18.14
C PRO A 77 6.18 10.32 17.48
N PHE A 78 6.45 9.09 17.05
CA PHE A 78 5.37 8.16 16.68
C PHE A 78 4.79 7.50 17.93
N ASN A 79 3.46 7.41 18.00
CA ASN A 79 2.78 6.60 19.03
C ASN A 79 2.87 5.09 18.71
N SER A 80 3.15 4.75 17.46
CA SER A 80 3.22 3.39 16.95
C SER A 80 4.54 2.68 17.32
N PRO A 81 4.54 1.34 17.51
CA PRO A 81 5.73 0.56 17.82
C PRO A 81 6.72 0.47 16.64
N LEU A 82 6.28 0.69 15.41
CA LEU A 82 7.14 0.71 14.23
C LEU A 82 6.75 1.87 13.30
N GLY A 83 7.70 2.73 12.97
CA GLY A 83 7.48 3.82 12.02
C GLY A 83 8.78 4.46 11.57
N ALA A 84 8.71 5.23 10.49
CA ALA A 84 9.85 5.88 9.90
C ALA A 84 9.51 7.26 9.30
N THR A 85 10.41 8.22 9.44
CA THR A 85 10.39 9.51 8.74
C THR A 85 11.57 9.58 7.80
N TRP A 86 11.31 9.84 6.52
CA TRP A 86 12.38 10.02 5.54
C TRP A 86 12.99 11.41 5.64
N MET A 87 14.25 11.51 6.07
CA MET A 87 14.94 12.80 6.26
C MET A 87 15.62 13.28 4.96
N GLY A 88 15.48 12.52 3.88
CA GLY A 88 16.17 12.71 2.62
C GLY A 88 17.38 11.79 2.46
N HIS A 89 17.65 11.44 1.21
CA HIS A 89 18.72 10.56 0.77
C HIS A 89 18.62 9.18 1.43
N ALA A 90 19.72 8.66 1.96
CA ALA A 90 19.77 7.46 2.78
C ALA A 90 19.45 7.70 4.26
N THR A 91 19.15 8.95 4.67
CA THR A 91 18.84 9.25 6.07
C THR A 91 17.37 8.95 6.39
N LEU A 92 17.15 7.93 7.21
CA LEU A 92 15.85 7.53 7.71
C LEU A 92 15.87 7.58 9.23
N PHE A 93 14.93 8.33 9.82
CA PHE A 93 14.63 8.20 11.24
C PHE A 93 13.66 7.05 11.41
N VAL A 94 14.00 6.04 12.20
CA VAL A 94 13.17 4.86 12.44
C VAL A 94 12.91 4.72 13.92
N ARG A 95 11.65 4.50 14.30
CA ARG A 95 11.27 4.04 15.63
C ARG A 95 10.90 2.58 15.56
N ILE A 96 11.49 1.78 16.42
CA ILE A 96 11.28 0.33 16.48
C ILE A 96 11.23 -0.10 17.93
N ASP A 97 10.10 -0.66 18.35
CA ASP A 97 9.87 -1.23 19.68
C ASP A 97 10.22 -0.31 20.86
N GLY A 98 10.16 1.01 20.65
CA GLY A 98 10.40 2.01 21.70
C GLY A 98 11.76 2.72 21.61
N ILE A 99 12.68 2.24 20.76
CA ILE A 99 13.93 2.96 20.48
C ILE A 99 13.84 3.75 19.19
N SER A 100 14.65 4.81 19.08
CA SER A 100 14.80 5.59 17.85
C SER A 100 16.22 5.43 17.28
N LEU A 101 16.31 5.23 15.98
CA LEU A 101 17.57 5.09 15.25
C LEU A 101 17.63 5.95 14.00
N LEU A 102 18.85 6.26 13.56
CA LEU A 102 19.12 6.93 12.28
C LEU A 102 19.99 6.04 11.39
N THR A 103 19.62 5.93 10.12
CA THR A 103 20.49 5.40 9.07
C THR A 103 21.27 6.56 8.45
N ASP A 104 22.55 6.37 8.15
CA ASP A 104 23.41 7.24 7.33
C ASP A 104 23.11 8.75 7.47
N PRO A 105 23.31 9.33 8.67
CA PRO A 105 22.86 10.67 9.00
C PRO A 105 23.63 11.76 8.25
N VAL A 106 22.97 12.47 7.32
CA VAL A 106 23.59 13.55 6.54
C VAL A 106 22.76 14.84 6.52
N TRP A 107 23.35 15.91 7.07
CA TRP A 107 22.72 17.25 7.13
C TRP A 107 23.43 18.31 6.28
N SER A 108 24.65 18.04 5.81
CA SER A 108 25.43 18.97 5.01
C SER A 108 24.79 19.34 3.68
N LYS A 109 24.97 20.59 3.24
CA LYS A 109 24.44 21.07 1.95
C LYS A 109 25.11 20.41 0.74
N SER A 110 26.30 19.85 0.92
CA SER A 110 27.06 19.13 -0.10
C SER A 110 27.69 17.88 0.49
N ALA A 111 27.62 16.79 -0.27
CA ALA A 111 28.33 15.54 0.00
C ALA A 111 29.70 15.57 -0.69
N SER A 112 30.66 16.27 -0.09
CA SER A 112 31.96 16.54 -0.70
C SER A 112 33.08 16.65 0.34
N PRO A 113 34.34 16.31 -0.01
CA PRO A 113 35.51 16.57 0.83
C PRO A 113 35.68 18.05 1.19
N PHE A 114 35.18 18.94 0.32
CA PHE A 114 35.22 20.38 0.51
C PHE A 114 33.80 20.92 0.65
N ASN A 115 33.53 21.60 1.76
CA ASN A 115 32.28 22.31 2.00
C ASN A 115 32.57 23.81 2.12
N PHE A 116 32.87 24.45 0.99
CA PHE A 116 33.14 25.88 0.96
C PHE A 116 31.82 26.66 1.12
N SER A 117 31.73 27.42 2.22
CA SER A 117 30.63 28.37 2.46
C SER A 117 30.77 29.67 1.67
N ASN A 118 31.99 29.96 1.17
CA ASN A 118 32.28 31.12 0.33
C ASN A 118 31.72 30.92 -1.10
N ARG A 119 30.91 31.87 -1.56
CA ARG A 119 30.30 31.90 -2.89
C ARG A 119 31.32 31.82 -4.04
N PHE A 120 32.53 32.32 -3.85
CA PHE A 120 33.58 32.26 -4.88
C PHE A 120 34.15 30.85 -5.09
N LEU A 121 34.07 29.97 -4.10
CA LEU A 121 34.60 28.59 -4.16
C LEU A 121 33.48 27.54 -4.17
N SER A 122 32.20 27.94 -4.15
CA SER A 122 31.09 26.99 -4.07
C SER A 122 30.91 26.15 -5.33
N PHE A 123 31.53 26.54 -6.46
CA PHE A 123 31.56 25.72 -7.68
C PHE A 123 32.42 24.45 -7.52
N LEU A 124 33.27 24.38 -6.49
CA LEU A 124 34.05 23.19 -6.11
C LEU A 124 33.28 22.25 -5.18
N ASN A 125 32.08 22.63 -4.71
CA ASN A 125 31.22 21.76 -3.93
C ASN A 125 30.53 20.77 -4.88
N PHE A 126 31.00 19.52 -4.89
CA PHE A 126 30.36 18.44 -5.64
C PHE A 126 29.18 17.85 -4.85
N CYS A 127 28.21 17.27 -5.56
CA CYS A 127 27.04 16.61 -4.99
C CYS A 127 26.25 17.51 -4.01
N ARG A 128 25.72 18.63 -4.51
CA ARG A 128 24.88 19.54 -3.73
C ARG A 128 23.48 18.97 -3.58
N ARG A 129 22.85 19.16 -2.41
CA ARG A 129 21.44 18.78 -2.22
C ARG A 129 20.51 19.72 -2.97
N TYR A 130 19.48 19.16 -3.59
CA TYR A 130 18.41 19.93 -4.20
C TYR A 130 17.27 20.24 -3.23
N ARG A 131 16.99 19.34 -2.28
CA ARG A 131 16.04 19.59 -1.18
C ARG A 131 16.79 19.79 0.14
N PRO A 132 16.37 20.74 0.99
CA PRO A 132 16.92 20.87 2.33
C PRO A 132 16.59 19.65 3.19
N SER A 133 17.30 19.49 4.31
CA SER A 133 16.87 18.52 5.32
C SER A 133 15.56 19.03 5.96
N PRO A 134 14.58 18.16 6.23
CA PRO A 134 13.27 18.54 6.78
C PRO A 134 13.29 19.24 8.13
N CYS A 135 14.31 18.97 8.95
CA CYS A 135 14.49 19.62 10.25
C CYS A 135 15.97 19.74 10.60
N SER A 136 16.29 20.56 11.61
CA SER A 136 17.64 20.63 12.15
C SER A 136 17.94 19.40 13.02
N ILE A 137 19.23 19.16 13.28
CA ILE A 137 19.65 18.15 14.27
C ILE A 137 19.08 18.46 15.65
N ASP A 138 18.80 19.73 15.97
CA ASP A 138 18.32 20.17 17.28
C ASP A 138 16.81 19.89 17.47
N ASP A 139 16.08 19.65 16.38
CA ASP A 139 14.65 19.32 16.39
C ASP A 139 14.37 17.82 16.55
N LEU A 140 15.41 16.97 16.40
CA LEU A 140 15.23 15.52 16.50
C LEU A 140 14.81 15.11 17.93
N PRO A 141 14.00 14.05 18.09
CA PRO A 141 13.81 13.40 19.38
C PRO A 141 15.10 12.68 19.82
N GLU A 142 15.07 12.06 21.00
CA GLU A 142 16.19 11.25 21.47
C GLU A 142 16.52 10.13 20.46
N ILE A 143 17.80 10.02 20.09
CA ILE A 143 18.33 8.98 19.20
C ILE A 143 19.19 8.03 20.02
N ASN A 144 18.86 6.74 19.97
CA ASN A 144 19.57 5.71 20.72
C ASN A 144 20.65 5.02 19.88
N LEU A 145 20.42 4.87 18.57
CA LEU A 145 21.29 4.11 17.67
C LEU A 145 21.51 4.86 16.34
N ILE A 146 22.75 4.88 15.85
CA ILE A 146 23.10 5.25 14.48
C ILE A 146 23.72 4.04 13.82
N VAL A 147 23.28 3.72 12.61
CA VAL A 147 23.96 2.76 11.74
C VAL A 147 24.51 3.50 10.52
N ILE A 148 25.78 3.24 10.19
CA ILE A 148 26.46 3.83 9.03
C ILE A 148 26.79 2.71 8.06
N SER A 149 26.30 2.75 6.83
CA SER A 149 26.50 1.69 5.84
C SER A 149 27.91 1.67 5.28
N HIS A 150 28.49 2.81 4.95
CA HIS A 150 29.84 2.93 4.38
C HIS A 150 30.37 4.37 4.52
N ASP A 151 31.56 4.62 3.97
CA ASP A 151 32.31 5.85 4.23
C ASP A 151 32.11 6.96 3.19
N HIS A 152 31.29 6.80 2.14
CA HIS A 152 31.07 7.86 1.16
C HIS A 152 30.44 9.12 1.80
N TYR A 153 30.68 10.29 1.18
CA TYR A 153 30.34 11.58 1.76
C TYR A 153 28.84 11.85 1.92
N ASP A 154 28.02 11.20 1.11
CA ASP A 154 26.56 11.28 1.11
C ASP A 154 25.90 10.31 2.09
N HIS A 155 26.67 9.38 2.67
CA HIS A 155 26.24 8.46 3.73
C HIS A 155 26.90 8.76 5.09
N LEU A 156 28.08 9.37 5.08
CA LEU A 156 28.86 9.72 6.27
C LEU A 156 29.24 11.21 6.30
N ASP A 157 28.41 11.98 6.97
CA ASP A 157 28.65 13.38 7.35
C ASP A 157 29.23 13.46 8.77
N LEU A 158 30.55 13.61 8.87
CA LEU A 158 31.25 13.68 10.16
C LEU A 158 30.79 14.86 11.03
N ASN A 159 30.33 15.97 10.44
CA ASN A 159 29.82 17.10 11.22
C ASN A 159 28.45 16.77 11.81
N ALA A 160 27.58 16.11 11.06
CA ALA A 160 26.29 15.65 11.57
C ALA A 160 26.48 14.62 12.68
N VAL A 161 27.33 13.61 12.46
CA VAL A 161 27.64 12.57 13.45
C VAL A 161 28.23 13.18 14.73
N LYS A 162 29.15 14.16 14.60
CA LYS A 162 29.70 14.89 15.74
C LYS A 162 28.60 15.58 16.55
N ARG A 163 27.74 16.37 15.89
CA ARG A 163 26.65 17.10 16.55
C ARG A 163 25.64 16.17 17.21
N LEU A 164 25.33 15.04 16.58
CA LEU A 164 24.45 14.01 17.15
C LEU A 164 25.06 13.39 18.41
N ALA A 165 26.35 13.06 18.40
CA ALA A 165 27.05 12.52 19.57
C ALA A 165 27.20 13.55 20.71
N GLU A 166 27.38 14.83 20.38
CA GLU A 166 27.38 15.92 21.37
C GLU A 166 26.00 16.13 22.00
N ARG A 167 24.93 16.03 21.20
CA ARG A 167 23.54 16.19 21.67
C ARG A 167 23.03 14.98 22.45
N PHE A 168 23.45 13.77 22.06
CA PHE A 168 22.99 12.50 22.65
C PHE A 168 24.19 11.69 23.17
N PRO A 169 24.64 11.94 24.41
CA PRO A 169 25.88 11.31 24.94
C PRO A 169 25.84 9.78 25.00
N ASN A 170 24.65 9.19 25.13
CA ASN A 170 24.44 7.74 25.26
C ASN A 170 24.23 7.03 23.91
N ILE A 171 24.29 7.77 22.80
CA ILE A 171 24.06 7.23 21.46
C ILE A 171 25.07 6.12 21.13
N LYS A 172 24.58 5.03 20.55
CA LYS A 172 25.40 3.94 20.03
C LYS A 172 25.57 4.13 18.54
N ILE A 173 26.79 4.00 18.03
CA ILE A 173 27.11 4.14 16.61
C ILE A 173 27.70 2.82 16.12
N VAL A 174 27.00 2.15 15.22
CA VAL A 174 27.44 0.87 14.64
C VAL A 174 27.89 1.12 13.20
N VAL A 175 29.10 0.66 12.89
CA VAL A 175 29.76 0.90 11.60
C VAL A 175 30.42 -0.38 11.08
N PRO A 176 30.75 -0.45 9.78
CA PRO A 176 31.45 -1.59 9.22
C PRO A 176 32.90 -1.61 9.71
N LYS A 177 33.51 -2.80 9.67
CA LYS A 177 34.91 -3.01 10.05
C LYS A 177 35.87 -2.02 9.36
N GLY A 178 36.76 -1.41 10.14
CA GLY A 178 37.77 -0.45 9.67
C GLY A 178 37.29 1.01 9.73
N LEU A 179 35.98 1.27 9.76
CA LEU A 179 35.44 2.63 9.71
C LEU A 179 35.52 3.36 11.06
N ALA A 180 35.68 2.67 12.19
CA ALA A 180 35.76 3.36 13.49
C ALA A 180 36.93 4.33 13.56
N THR A 181 38.04 4.06 12.85
CA THR A 181 39.19 4.98 12.80
C THR A 181 38.80 6.38 12.31
N THR A 182 37.84 6.46 11.37
CA THR A 182 37.33 7.74 10.85
C THR A 182 36.31 8.36 11.80
N ILE A 183 35.38 7.57 12.34
CA ILE A 183 34.36 8.06 13.29
C ILE A 183 34.97 8.57 14.59
N CYS A 184 36.00 7.89 15.10
CA CYS A 184 36.64 8.23 16.37
C CYS A 184 37.44 9.54 16.32
N LYS A 185 37.58 10.16 15.13
CA LYS A 185 38.11 11.53 15.00
C LYS A 185 37.15 12.58 15.58
N VAL A 186 35.85 12.26 15.66
CA VAL A 186 34.81 13.20 16.08
C VAL A 186 33.88 12.66 17.17
N VAL A 187 33.90 11.36 17.45
CA VAL A 187 33.11 10.72 18.52
C VAL A 187 34.01 9.90 19.44
N CYS A 188 33.65 9.81 20.72
CA CYS A 188 34.35 8.94 21.67
C CYS A 188 34.25 7.45 21.30
N ARG A 189 35.38 6.73 21.33
CA ARG A 189 35.49 5.31 20.95
C ARG A 189 34.52 4.39 21.68
N HIS A 190 34.14 4.71 22.92
CA HIS A 190 33.23 3.90 23.74
C HIS A 190 31.81 3.81 23.18
N ASN A 191 31.41 4.74 22.31
CA ASN A 191 30.11 4.76 21.65
C ASN A 191 30.12 4.09 20.28
N VAL A 192 31.28 3.67 19.77
CA VAL A 192 31.45 3.15 18.41
C VAL A 192 31.64 1.63 18.43
N TYR A 193 30.91 0.91 17.58
CA TYR A 193 30.97 -0.54 17.46
C TYR A 193 31.23 -0.92 16.01
N GLU A 194 32.22 -1.77 15.77
CA GLU A 194 32.58 -2.24 14.43
C GLU A 194 32.16 -3.69 14.25
N LEU A 195 31.52 -3.98 13.12
CA LEU A 195 31.09 -5.32 12.76
C LEU A 195 31.57 -5.69 11.35
N ASP A 196 32.08 -6.92 11.22
CA ASP A 196 32.31 -7.58 9.93
C ASP A 196 31.01 -8.22 9.41
N TRP A 197 30.96 -8.62 8.15
CA TRP A 197 29.78 -9.28 7.58
C TRP A 197 29.40 -10.55 8.33
N GLY A 198 28.11 -10.67 8.67
CA GLY A 198 27.56 -11.76 9.45
C GLY A 198 27.74 -11.65 10.96
N GLU A 199 28.54 -10.69 11.44
CA GLU A 199 28.63 -10.39 12.87
C GLU A 199 27.42 -9.59 13.36
N SER A 200 27.14 -9.70 14.65
CA SER A 200 26.09 -8.92 15.31
C SER A 200 26.51 -8.39 16.67
N LYS A 201 25.79 -7.35 17.10
CA LYS A 201 25.94 -6.78 18.43
C LYS A 201 24.57 -6.59 19.07
N GLU A 202 24.42 -7.16 20.26
CA GLU A 202 23.27 -6.94 21.12
C GLU A 202 23.49 -5.68 21.98
N PHE A 203 22.44 -4.88 22.12
CA PHE A 203 22.38 -3.68 22.94
C PHE A 203 21.19 -3.74 23.89
N GLU A 204 21.43 -3.34 25.13
CA GLU A 204 20.38 -2.96 26.08
C GLU A 204 20.31 -1.44 26.09
N ILE A 205 19.15 -0.89 25.74
CA ILE A 205 18.97 0.56 25.64
C ILE A 205 18.30 1.06 26.93
N PRO A 206 18.85 2.09 27.62
CA PRO A 206 18.22 2.67 28.79
C PRO A 206 16.76 3.08 28.51
N ASN A 207 15.90 2.97 29.52
CA ASN A 207 14.47 3.30 29.43
C ASN A 207 13.62 2.39 28.52
N THR A 208 14.20 1.32 27.97
CA THR A 208 13.45 0.13 27.54
C THR A 208 13.43 -0.84 28.72
N SER A 209 12.35 -1.60 28.94
CA SER A 209 12.13 -2.42 30.14
C SER A 209 13.07 -3.65 30.28
N GLY A 210 14.38 -3.46 30.08
CA GLY A 210 15.38 -4.52 29.96
C GLY A 210 15.35 -5.23 28.60
N GLU A 211 14.73 -4.62 27.58
CA GLU A 211 14.60 -5.22 26.26
C GLU A 211 15.91 -5.15 25.47
N LYS A 212 16.15 -6.19 24.66
CA LYS A 212 17.38 -6.38 23.90
C LYS A 212 17.13 -6.13 22.42
N TYR A 213 18.11 -5.47 21.80
CA TYR A 213 18.10 -5.12 20.38
C TYR A 213 19.36 -5.66 19.74
N THR A 214 19.23 -6.44 18.66
CA THR A 214 20.38 -6.99 17.96
C THR A 214 20.58 -6.29 16.61
N VAL A 215 21.78 -5.79 16.38
CA VAL A 215 22.18 -5.18 15.10
C VAL A 215 23.11 -6.15 14.37
N TRP A 216 22.71 -6.58 13.17
CA TRP A 216 23.47 -7.46 12.30
C TRP A 216 24.08 -6.70 11.14
N SER A 217 25.35 -6.98 10.84
CA SER A 217 26.04 -6.51 9.64
C SER A 217 25.77 -7.49 8.49
N ILE A 218 25.13 -7.01 7.43
CA ILE A 218 24.69 -7.80 6.28
C ILE A 218 25.57 -7.47 5.06
N PRO A 219 26.00 -8.46 4.26
CA PRO A 219 26.76 -8.20 3.04
C PRO A 219 26.03 -7.27 2.07
N ALA A 220 26.80 -6.37 1.45
CA ALA A 220 26.35 -5.49 0.38
C ALA A 220 27.39 -5.51 -0.76
N GLN A 221 26.95 -5.37 -2.00
CA GLN A 221 27.85 -5.31 -3.17
C GLN A 221 28.17 -3.83 -3.47
N HIS A 222 29.20 -3.28 -2.83
CA HIS A 222 29.58 -1.87 -2.97
C HIS A 222 31.08 -1.67 -2.72
N TRP A 223 31.49 -0.47 -2.33
CA TRP A 223 32.87 -0.11 -2.05
C TRP A 223 32.94 1.09 -1.08
N SER A 224 34.16 1.49 -0.71
CA SER A 224 34.40 2.62 0.20
C SER A 224 35.55 3.49 -0.31
N GLN A 225 35.43 4.81 -0.15
CA GLN A 225 36.48 5.80 -0.43
C GLN A 225 36.09 7.19 0.10
N ARG A 226 37.01 7.86 0.80
CA ARG A 226 36.89 9.28 1.20
C ARG A 226 38.00 10.16 0.66
N SER A 227 39.18 9.60 0.42
CA SER A 227 40.33 10.29 -0.15
C SER A 227 40.90 9.47 -1.30
N ILE A 228 41.78 10.10 -2.08
CA ILE A 228 42.39 9.44 -3.25
C ILE A 228 43.26 8.21 -2.88
N PHE A 229 43.57 7.98 -1.60
CA PHE A 229 44.46 6.90 -1.12
C PHE A 229 43.85 5.97 -0.06
N ASP A 230 42.53 6.03 0.19
CA ASP A 230 41.88 5.20 1.21
C ASP A 230 40.79 4.27 0.66
N ARG A 231 40.75 4.09 -0.66
CA ARG A 231 39.82 3.18 -1.30
C ARG A 231 39.88 1.80 -0.64
N ASN A 232 38.72 1.31 -0.23
CA ASN A 232 38.48 0.02 0.40
C ASN A 232 39.28 -0.24 1.70
N LYS A 233 39.72 0.81 2.41
CA LYS A 233 40.33 0.65 3.75
C LYS A 233 39.33 0.31 4.85
N SER A 234 38.05 0.60 4.65
CA SER A 234 36.95 0.14 5.50
C SER A 234 35.96 -0.69 4.71
N LEU A 235 35.23 -1.55 5.39
CA LEU A 235 34.14 -2.32 4.82
C LEU A 235 32.90 -1.43 4.56
N TRP A 236 31.90 -1.99 3.88
CA TRP A 236 30.55 -1.44 3.66
C TRP A 236 29.53 -2.51 4.03
N SER A 237 28.37 -2.15 4.58
CA SER A 237 27.37 -3.10 5.06
C SER A 237 25.94 -2.59 4.92
N GLY A 238 25.01 -3.53 4.73
CA GLY A 238 23.62 -3.36 5.13
C GLY A 238 23.45 -3.67 6.63
N TRP A 239 22.34 -3.22 7.22
CA TRP A 239 22.07 -3.32 8.65
C TRP A 239 20.67 -3.88 8.91
N LEU A 240 20.60 -5.03 9.59
CA LEU A 240 19.34 -5.55 10.12
C LEU A 240 19.28 -5.29 11.63
N ILE A 241 18.22 -4.62 12.06
CA ILE A 241 17.90 -4.35 13.46
C ILE A 241 16.75 -5.27 13.84
N GLU A 242 17.01 -6.17 14.78
CA GLU A 242 16.03 -7.07 15.38
C GLU A 242 15.65 -6.53 16.76
N GLY A 243 14.45 -5.96 16.85
CA GLY A 243 13.83 -5.57 18.10
C GLY A 243 13.03 -6.72 18.72
N PRO A 244 12.46 -6.52 19.92
CA PRO A 244 11.64 -7.51 20.61
C PRO A 244 10.43 -8.01 19.81
N LYS A 245 9.85 -7.18 18.93
CA LYS A 245 8.62 -7.51 18.19
C LYS A 245 8.77 -7.31 16.69
N HIS A 246 9.56 -6.33 16.25
CA HIS A 246 9.69 -5.96 14.86
C HIS A 246 11.13 -6.07 14.35
N LYS A 247 11.28 -6.20 13.03
CA LYS A 247 12.58 -6.18 12.34
C LYS A 247 12.62 -5.06 11.30
N PHE A 248 13.72 -4.32 11.30
CA PHE A 248 14.02 -3.29 10.32
C PHE A 248 15.30 -3.64 9.55
N PHE A 249 15.26 -3.61 8.22
CA PHE A 249 16.44 -3.85 7.38
C PHE A 249 16.75 -2.64 6.50
N TYR A 250 17.95 -2.10 6.62
CA TYR A 250 18.49 -1.08 5.74
C TYR A 250 19.58 -1.69 4.87
N THR A 251 19.44 -1.66 3.55
CA THR A 251 20.39 -2.33 2.65
C THR A 251 21.74 -1.63 2.55
N GLY A 252 21.81 -0.34 2.87
CA GLY A 252 22.90 0.50 2.38
C GLY A 252 22.86 0.64 0.86
N ASP A 253 23.89 1.27 0.31
CA ASP A 253 24.17 1.19 -1.12
C ASP A 253 24.69 -0.19 -1.49
N THR A 254 24.16 -0.71 -2.59
CA THR A 254 24.48 -2.05 -3.06
C THR A 254 24.11 -2.20 -4.53
N GLY A 255 24.88 -2.99 -5.26
CA GLY A 255 24.45 -3.69 -6.47
C GLY A 255 23.58 -4.91 -6.12
N PHE A 256 22.99 -5.55 -7.13
CA PHE A 256 22.08 -6.66 -6.90
C PHE A 256 22.82 -7.99 -6.64
N CYS A 257 22.86 -8.43 -5.38
CA CYS A 257 23.43 -9.70 -4.94
C CYS A 257 22.34 -10.70 -4.48
N GLN A 258 21.61 -11.29 -5.43
CA GLN A 258 20.44 -12.14 -5.19
C GLN A 258 20.64 -13.23 -4.11
N ALA A 259 21.80 -13.90 -4.09
CA ALA A 259 22.07 -14.98 -3.15
C ALA A 259 22.08 -14.49 -1.69
N GLU A 260 22.65 -13.32 -1.42
CA GLU A 260 22.73 -12.79 -0.06
C GLU A 260 21.36 -12.27 0.41
N PHE A 261 20.59 -11.60 -0.45
CA PHE A 261 19.23 -11.18 -0.11
C PHE A 261 18.30 -12.38 0.16
N LYS A 262 18.46 -13.48 -0.59
CA LYS A 262 17.74 -14.72 -0.32
C LYS A 262 18.11 -15.32 1.05
N LYS A 263 19.39 -15.29 1.43
CA LYS A 263 19.84 -15.70 2.77
C LYS A 263 19.22 -14.83 3.86
N VAL A 264 19.16 -13.50 3.65
CA VAL A 264 18.47 -12.57 4.57
C VAL A 264 17.01 -12.97 4.77
N GLY A 265 16.25 -13.17 3.68
CA GLY A 265 14.84 -13.57 3.77
C GLY A 265 14.60 -14.99 4.30
N ASN A 266 15.58 -15.88 4.17
CA ASN A 266 15.52 -17.22 4.77
C ASN A 266 15.81 -17.19 6.27
N ARG A 267 16.81 -16.41 6.70
CA ARG A 267 17.27 -16.37 8.09
C ARG A 267 16.43 -15.47 8.98
N PHE A 268 16.01 -14.31 8.45
CA PHE A 268 15.38 -13.27 9.25
C PHE A 268 13.94 -12.95 8.85
N GLY A 269 13.52 -13.35 7.65
CA GLY A 269 12.21 -13.05 7.10
C GLY A 269 11.07 -13.78 7.84
N PRO A 270 9.85 -13.20 7.86
CA PRO A 270 9.47 -11.93 7.24
C PRO A 270 10.01 -10.71 8.00
N ILE A 271 10.40 -9.66 7.27
CA ILE A 271 10.92 -8.39 7.82
C ILE A 271 9.82 -7.34 7.79
N ASP A 272 9.58 -6.65 8.90
CA ASP A 272 8.45 -5.71 9.00
C ASP A 272 8.64 -4.44 8.18
N LEU A 273 9.84 -3.86 8.20
CA LEU A 273 10.18 -2.66 7.43
C LEU A 273 11.55 -2.79 6.76
N CYS A 274 11.64 -2.46 5.48
CA CYS A 274 12.91 -2.33 4.76
C CYS A 274 13.11 -0.89 4.26
N ALA A 275 14.36 -0.43 4.24
CA ALA A 275 14.79 0.78 3.56
C ALA A 275 15.72 0.37 2.41
N ILE A 276 15.30 0.62 1.17
CA ILE A 276 15.97 0.12 -0.04
C ILE A 276 16.23 1.31 -0.99
N PRO A 277 17.46 1.51 -1.51
CA PRO A 277 17.77 2.61 -2.41
C PRO A 277 17.11 2.39 -3.77
N ILE A 278 16.72 3.49 -4.42
CA ILE A 278 16.15 3.46 -5.77
C ILE A 278 16.76 4.49 -6.73
N GLY A 279 17.80 5.21 -6.33
CA GLY A 279 18.45 6.26 -7.14
C GLY A 279 19.94 6.01 -7.33
N CYS A 280 20.59 6.80 -8.18
CA CYS A 280 22.00 6.66 -8.61
C CYS A 280 22.28 5.42 -9.48
N TYR A 281 21.30 4.97 -10.27
CA TYR A 281 21.41 3.73 -11.03
C TYR A 281 21.81 3.94 -12.50
N SER A 282 21.91 5.16 -13.02
CA SER A 282 22.12 5.43 -14.45
C SER A 282 23.43 6.17 -14.77
N PRO A 283 24.21 5.77 -15.80
CA PRO A 283 23.89 4.74 -16.79
C PRO A 283 24.16 3.32 -16.26
N ARG A 284 23.29 2.35 -16.61
CA ARG A 284 23.36 0.99 -16.07
C ARG A 284 24.71 0.31 -16.30
N TRP A 285 25.34 0.50 -17.47
CA TRP A 285 26.65 -0.12 -17.75
C TRP A 285 27.73 0.27 -16.72
N PHE A 286 27.60 1.45 -16.10
CA PHE A 286 28.54 1.98 -15.11
C PHE A 286 28.07 1.75 -13.67
N MET A 287 26.78 2.00 -13.40
CA MET A 287 26.24 1.99 -12.05
C MET A 287 25.76 0.60 -11.58
N HIS A 288 25.36 -0.31 -12.48
CA HIS A 288 24.80 -1.63 -12.13
C HIS A 288 25.65 -2.45 -11.14
N PRO A 289 27.00 -2.47 -11.22
CA PRO A 289 27.81 -3.20 -10.26
C PRO A 289 27.70 -2.72 -8.81
N GLN A 290 27.29 -1.48 -8.57
CA GLN A 290 27.37 -0.81 -7.27
C GLN A 290 26.04 -0.20 -6.79
N HIS A 291 25.08 0.02 -7.69
CA HIS A 291 23.77 0.56 -7.39
C HIS A 291 22.67 -0.24 -8.10
N ILE A 292 21.69 -0.67 -7.32
CA ILE A 292 20.46 -1.26 -7.83
C ILE A 292 19.56 -0.23 -8.53
N ASP A 293 18.78 -0.71 -9.50
CA ASP A 293 17.64 0.05 -10.04
C ASP A 293 16.33 -0.25 -9.30
N THR A 294 15.23 0.37 -9.72
CA THR A 294 13.91 0.21 -9.09
C THR A 294 13.34 -1.20 -9.23
N TYR A 295 13.64 -1.91 -10.32
CA TYR A 295 13.17 -3.28 -10.52
C TYR A 295 13.91 -4.23 -9.58
N GLU A 296 15.23 -4.10 -9.49
CA GLU A 296 16.07 -4.84 -8.55
C GLU A 296 15.67 -4.54 -7.10
N ALA A 297 15.31 -3.29 -6.76
CA ALA A 297 14.79 -2.93 -5.45
C ALA A 297 13.51 -3.71 -5.10
N VAL A 298 12.56 -3.84 -6.04
CA VAL A 298 11.35 -4.66 -5.85
C VAL A 298 11.69 -6.14 -5.69
N GLN A 299 12.69 -6.66 -6.44
CA GLN A 299 13.16 -8.03 -6.24
C GLN A 299 13.77 -8.23 -4.85
N ILE A 300 14.54 -7.26 -4.32
CA ILE A 300 15.06 -7.31 -2.95
C ILE A 300 13.90 -7.38 -1.95
N HIS A 301 12.89 -6.51 -2.08
CA HIS A 301 11.70 -6.51 -1.22
C HIS A 301 11.07 -7.91 -1.13
N LYS A 302 10.93 -8.60 -2.27
CA LYS A 302 10.40 -9.98 -2.33
C LYS A 302 11.36 -11.01 -1.72
N LEU A 303 12.65 -10.94 -2.06
CA LEU A 303 13.67 -11.91 -1.60
C LEU A 303 13.85 -11.88 -0.09
N VAL A 304 13.82 -10.69 0.52
CA VAL A 304 13.93 -10.54 1.98
C VAL A 304 12.60 -10.75 2.71
N LYS A 305 11.52 -11.04 1.97
CA LYS A 305 10.15 -11.22 2.49
C LYS A 305 9.71 -10.02 3.33
N SER A 306 9.93 -8.82 2.80
CA SER A 306 9.55 -7.58 3.46
C SER A 306 8.03 -7.42 3.44
N LYS A 307 7.43 -7.01 4.57
CA LYS A 307 6.03 -6.61 4.64
C LYS A 307 5.80 -5.19 4.11
N LYS A 308 6.80 -4.31 4.31
CA LYS A 308 6.78 -2.91 3.88
C LYS A 308 8.19 -2.45 3.51
N SER A 309 8.36 -1.80 2.37
CA SER A 309 9.59 -1.10 2.00
C SER A 309 9.36 0.41 1.84
N ILE A 310 10.33 1.20 2.29
CA ILE A 310 10.44 2.64 2.02
C ILE A 310 11.63 2.87 1.09
N ALA A 311 11.38 3.59 0.01
CA ALA A 311 12.41 3.95 -0.95
C ALA A 311 13.32 5.06 -0.43
N VAL A 312 14.64 4.88 -0.53
CA VAL A 312 15.66 5.85 -0.09
C VAL A 312 16.66 6.18 -1.22
N HIS A 313 17.68 7.00 -0.94
CA HIS A 313 18.80 7.38 -1.84
C HIS A 313 18.43 8.26 -3.06
N TRP A 314 17.15 8.40 -3.38
CA TRP A 314 16.65 9.27 -4.45
C TRP A 314 16.21 10.64 -3.90
N GLY A 315 15.78 11.55 -4.77
CA GLY A 315 15.09 12.77 -4.35
C GLY A 315 15.91 13.77 -3.50
N THR A 316 17.23 13.60 -3.28
CA THR A 316 18.01 14.53 -2.42
C THR A 316 19.31 15.13 -2.97
N TYR A 317 20.23 14.35 -3.57
CA TYR A 317 21.54 14.84 -4.07
C TYR A 317 21.75 14.68 -5.58
N GLU A 318 22.46 15.62 -6.18
CA GLU A 318 22.93 15.53 -7.56
C GLU A 318 24.23 14.69 -7.63
N MET A 319 24.10 13.36 -7.73
CA MET A 319 25.24 12.43 -7.63
C MET A 319 25.92 12.09 -8.96
N GLY A 320 25.73 12.90 -10.01
CA GLY A 320 26.32 12.67 -11.33
C GLY A 320 25.71 11.49 -12.11
N SER A 321 24.67 10.87 -11.56
CA SER A 321 23.84 9.90 -12.25
C SER A 321 23.01 10.59 -13.34
N SER A 322 22.69 9.86 -14.42
CA SER A 322 22.04 10.44 -15.62
C SER A 322 20.50 10.38 -15.59
N GLU A 323 19.89 9.68 -14.63
CA GLU A 323 18.44 9.64 -14.50
C GLU A 323 17.86 11.01 -14.06
N PRO A 324 16.70 11.42 -14.59
CA PRO A 324 15.94 12.53 -14.04
C PRO A 324 15.55 12.29 -12.57
N TYR A 325 15.57 13.35 -11.76
CA TYR A 325 15.36 13.24 -10.29
C TYR A 325 14.01 12.62 -9.85
N MET A 326 12.96 12.71 -10.68
CA MET A 326 11.65 12.07 -10.41
C MET A 326 11.50 10.67 -11.01
N GLU A 327 12.40 10.27 -11.92
CA GLU A 327 12.32 8.98 -12.61
C GLU A 327 12.31 7.79 -11.63
N PRO A 328 13.15 7.76 -10.56
CA PRO A 328 13.11 6.69 -9.57
C PRO A 328 11.72 6.40 -9.00
N LYS A 329 10.94 7.44 -8.66
CA LYS A 329 9.60 7.28 -8.12
C LYS A 329 8.65 6.63 -9.13
N SER A 330 8.60 7.18 -10.35
CA SER A 330 7.73 6.66 -11.41
C SER A 330 8.10 5.23 -11.80
N LYS A 331 9.40 4.92 -11.88
CA LYS A 331 9.90 3.59 -12.21
C LYS A 331 9.69 2.57 -11.08
N LEU A 332 9.67 3.01 -9.83
CA LEU A 332 9.27 2.15 -8.71
C LEU A 332 7.78 1.81 -8.78
N GLU A 333 6.91 2.80 -9.01
CA GLU A 333 5.46 2.58 -9.16
C GLU A 333 5.16 1.58 -10.30
N GLU A 334 5.84 1.72 -11.44
CA GLU A 334 5.77 0.77 -12.58
C GLU A 334 6.22 -0.65 -12.17
N ALA A 335 7.35 -0.76 -11.47
CA ALA A 335 7.90 -2.05 -11.04
C ALA A 335 7.00 -2.76 -10.02
N VAL A 336 6.44 -2.03 -9.04
CA VAL A 336 5.50 -2.56 -8.05
C VAL A 336 4.24 -3.10 -8.72
N GLN A 337 3.67 -2.33 -9.67
CA GLN A 337 2.49 -2.75 -10.40
C GLN A 337 2.77 -4.00 -11.27
N LYS A 338 3.91 -4.01 -11.99
CA LYS A 338 4.29 -5.12 -12.86
C LYS A 338 4.48 -6.43 -12.09
N GLU A 339 5.00 -6.37 -10.87
CA GLU A 339 5.21 -7.54 -10.00
C GLU A 339 3.94 -7.94 -9.23
N GLY A 340 2.82 -7.25 -9.43
CA GLY A 340 1.53 -7.58 -8.82
C GLY A 340 1.45 -7.30 -7.31
N LEU A 341 2.36 -6.48 -6.78
CA LEU A 341 2.37 -6.09 -5.37
C LEU A 341 1.31 -5.01 -5.10
N ASN A 342 0.83 -4.92 -3.86
CA ASN A 342 -0.01 -3.80 -3.46
C ASN A 342 0.83 -2.50 -3.50
N SER A 343 0.25 -1.40 -4.00
CA SER A 343 0.94 -0.10 -4.04
C SER A 343 1.35 0.40 -2.65
N ASN A 344 0.74 -0.15 -1.60
CA ASN A 344 1.11 0.11 -0.22
C ASN A 344 2.22 -0.80 0.31
N GLU A 345 2.76 -1.78 -0.42
CA GLU A 345 3.85 -2.65 0.10
C GLU A 345 5.23 -2.02 -0.08
N PHE A 346 5.46 -1.26 -1.16
CA PHE A 346 6.71 -0.53 -1.38
C PHE A 346 6.39 0.91 -1.79
N ILE A 347 6.65 1.85 -0.87
CA ILE A 347 6.24 3.24 -1.00
C ILE A 347 7.43 4.19 -1.13
N THR A 348 7.18 5.32 -1.79
CA THR A 348 8.00 6.52 -1.67
C THR A 348 7.39 7.49 -0.67
N LEU A 349 8.21 8.13 0.16
CA LEU A 349 7.79 9.23 1.03
C LEU A 349 8.26 10.57 0.45
N GLY A 350 7.59 11.66 0.80
CA GLY A 350 8.13 13.02 0.66
C GLY A 350 9.19 13.30 1.74
N HIS A 351 10.06 14.28 1.52
CA HIS A 351 11.05 14.68 2.53
C HIS A 351 10.33 15.12 3.81
N GLY A 352 10.69 14.52 4.94
CA GLY A 352 10.08 14.78 6.25
C GLY A 352 8.71 14.12 6.44
N GLN A 353 8.20 13.41 5.44
CA GLN A 353 6.98 12.63 5.59
C GLN A 353 7.27 11.36 6.39
N SER A 354 6.27 10.96 7.18
CA SER A 354 6.31 9.80 8.05
C SER A 354 5.36 8.70 7.60
N TRP A 355 5.76 7.46 7.89
CA TRP A 355 4.92 6.27 7.82
C TRP A 355 5.00 5.53 9.17
N ASP A 356 3.90 4.91 9.60
CA ASP A 356 3.90 4.00 10.75
C ASP A 356 2.92 2.83 10.55
N ILE A 357 3.15 1.75 11.30
CA ILE A 357 2.41 0.48 11.13
C ILE A 357 0.93 0.60 11.56
N GLU A 358 0.60 1.56 12.42
CA GLU A 358 -0.76 1.81 12.92
C GLU A 358 -1.58 2.76 12.03
N ASN A 359 -0.94 3.49 11.13
CA ASN A 359 -1.57 4.35 10.12
C ASN A 359 -1.44 3.78 8.69
N ASN A 360 -1.06 2.51 8.56
CA ASN A 360 -0.74 1.86 7.30
C ASN A 360 -1.95 1.78 6.36
N GLY A 361 -2.10 2.77 5.48
CA GLY A 361 -3.12 2.86 4.43
C GLY A 361 -3.45 4.29 4.02
N ASN A 362 -3.27 5.27 4.92
CA ASN A 362 -3.69 6.63 4.62
C ASN A 362 -2.48 7.52 4.40
N SER A 363 -1.98 7.55 3.16
CA SER A 363 -1.14 8.68 2.73
C SER A 363 -1.85 9.99 3.09
N GLU A 364 -1.13 11.06 3.42
CA GLU A 364 -1.77 12.34 3.77
C GLU A 364 -2.78 12.79 2.70
N ALA A 365 -2.49 12.48 1.43
CA ALA A 365 -3.42 12.68 0.32
C ALA A 365 -4.69 11.82 0.43
N ASN A 366 -4.57 10.53 0.77
CA ASN A 366 -5.73 9.67 1.04
C ASN A 366 -6.53 10.19 2.26
N THR A 367 -5.88 10.51 3.39
CA THR A 367 -6.56 11.09 4.56
C THR A 367 -7.40 12.31 4.17
N ARG A 368 -6.81 13.26 3.44
CA ARG A 368 -7.52 14.45 2.95
C ARG A 368 -8.70 14.11 2.05
N ARG A 369 -8.56 13.12 1.15
CA ARG A 369 -9.65 12.65 0.30
C ARG A 369 -10.81 12.09 1.14
N ILE A 370 -10.51 11.26 2.13
CA ILE A 370 -11.54 10.68 3.01
C ILE A 370 -12.24 11.76 3.82
N GLU A 371 -11.49 12.69 4.39
CA GLU A 371 -12.03 13.85 5.11
C GLU A 371 -12.93 14.71 4.21
N ASN A 372 -12.56 14.90 2.93
CA ASN A 372 -13.40 15.59 1.96
C ASN A 372 -14.73 14.87 1.71
N VAL A 373 -14.71 13.54 1.59
CA VAL A 373 -15.93 12.73 1.47
C VAL A 373 -16.81 12.90 2.72
N GLU A 374 -16.24 12.80 3.92
CA GLU A 374 -16.97 13.05 5.17
C GLU A 374 -17.59 14.44 5.22
N ALA A 375 -16.82 15.47 4.86
CA ALA A 375 -17.28 16.85 4.85
C ALA A 375 -18.49 17.05 3.92
N CYS A 376 -18.51 16.36 2.77
CA CYS A 376 -19.64 16.42 1.84
C CYS A 376 -20.94 15.83 2.43
N PHE A 377 -20.87 14.87 3.36
CA PHE A 377 -22.06 14.35 4.06
C PHE A 377 -22.42 15.16 5.32
N GLY A 378 -21.54 16.07 5.75
CA GLY A 378 -21.73 16.93 6.91
C GLY A 378 -21.98 16.18 8.21
N SER A 379 -22.66 16.81 9.16
CA SER A 379 -22.97 16.22 10.48
C SER A 379 -23.92 15.01 10.45
N SER A 380 -24.60 14.79 9.33
CA SER A 380 -25.45 13.61 9.11
C SER A 380 -24.67 12.37 8.65
N GLY A 381 -23.43 12.54 8.18
CA GLY A 381 -22.57 11.45 7.76
C GLY A 381 -21.91 10.73 8.94
N ARG A 382 -21.64 9.44 8.77
CA ARG A 382 -20.73 8.68 9.62
C ARG A 382 -19.30 9.00 9.25
N LYS A 383 -18.43 8.92 10.26
CA LYS A 383 -16.99 8.95 10.09
C LYS A 383 -16.53 7.72 9.31
N LEU A 384 -15.65 7.96 8.36
CA LEU A 384 -15.07 7.02 7.41
C LEU A 384 -13.57 6.87 7.63
N LEU A 385 -12.89 7.82 8.27
CA LEU A 385 -11.46 7.70 8.51
C LEU A 385 -11.15 6.50 9.42
N GLU A 386 -10.41 5.53 8.90
CA GLU A 386 -9.96 4.33 9.60
C GLU A 386 -8.59 3.91 9.06
N THR A 387 -7.77 3.29 9.90
CA THR A 387 -6.46 2.74 9.51
C THR A 387 -6.65 1.74 8.36
N GLY A 388 -5.83 1.84 7.31
CA GLY A 388 -5.89 0.91 6.19
C GLY A 388 -6.94 1.25 5.13
N ARG A 389 -7.88 2.17 5.40
CA ARG A 389 -8.97 2.47 4.48
C ARG A 389 -8.55 3.46 3.39
N VAL A 390 -8.58 3.05 2.13
CA VAL A 390 -8.17 3.87 0.98
C VAL A 390 -9.37 4.21 0.11
N LEU A 391 -9.51 5.48 -0.30
CA LEU A 391 -10.46 5.87 -1.33
C LEU A 391 -9.89 5.49 -2.71
N ILE A 392 -10.56 4.56 -3.39
CA ILE A 392 -10.16 3.98 -4.68
C ILE A 392 -10.82 4.70 -5.84
N GLY A 393 -12.05 5.16 -5.70
CA GLY A 393 -12.68 5.93 -6.77
C GLY A 393 -13.97 6.62 -6.37
N GLU A 394 -14.39 7.57 -7.19
CA GLU A 394 -15.64 8.30 -7.01
C GLU A 394 -16.25 8.72 -8.35
N GLY A 395 -17.58 8.84 -8.39
CA GLY A 395 -18.28 9.21 -9.61
C GLY A 395 -19.80 9.11 -9.46
N ILE A 396 -20.52 9.53 -10.49
CA ILE A 396 -21.99 9.53 -10.51
C ILE A 396 -22.47 8.30 -11.27
N LEU A 397 -23.36 7.51 -10.69
CA LEU A 397 -24.06 6.43 -11.38
C LEU A 397 -25.58 6.63 -11.29
N ILE A 398 -26.30 6.14 -12.30
CA ILE A 398 -27.77 6.15 -12.30
C ILE A 398 -28.26 4.90 -11.59
N LYS A 399 -28.85 5.07 -10.41
CA LYS A 399 -29.44 4.00 -9.63
C LYS A 399 -30.92 3.86 -9.96
N ILE A 400 -31.35 2.67 -10.39
CA ILE A 400 -32.77 2.37 -10.56
C ILE A 400 -33.42 2.28 -9.18
N CYS A 401 -34.42 3.15 -8.98
CA CYS A 401 -35.23 3.17 -7.77
C CYS A 401 -36.68 2.85 -8.12
N ARG A 402 -37.48 2.46 -7.13
CA ARG A 402 -38.87 2.02 -7.29
C ARG A 402 -39.73 2.94 -8.17
N LYS A 403 -39.63 4.26 -7.96
CA LYS A 403 -40.45 5.27 -8.65
C LYS A 403 -39.83 5.75 -9.98
N LYS A 404 -38.54 6.12 -9.95
CA LYS A 404 -37.78 6.65 -11.09
C LYS A 404 -36.29 6.39 -10.92
N PRO A 405 -35.52 6.31 -12.02
CA PRO A 405 -34.05 6.37 -11.95
C PRO A 405 -33.59 7.65 -11.26
N LYS A 406 -32.54 7.56 -10.44
CA LYS A 406 -31.96 8.72 -9.75
C LYS A 406 -30.43 8.68 -9.85
N ALA A 407 -29.81 9.81 -10.19
CA ALA A 407 -28.37 9.98 -10.06
C ALA A 407 -27.96 9.93 -8.57
N ARG A 408 -26.85 9.25 -8.30
CA ARG A 408 -26.26 9.11 -6.98
C ARG A 408 -24.76 9.26 -7.10
N GLN A 409 -24.15 9.96 -6.15
CA GLN A 409 -22.71 9.96 -6.00
C GLN A 409 -22.30 8.65 -5.34
N PHE A 410 -21.36 7.94 -5.95
CA PHE A 410 -20.72 6.73 -5.40
C PHE A 410 -19.28 7.03 -5.01
N PHE A 411 -18.85 6.39 -3.93
CA PHE A 411 -17.46 6.37 -3.45
C PHE A 411 -17.07 4.92 -3.20
N LEU A 412 -16.01 4.47 -3.85
CA LEU A 412 -15.42 3.16 -3.66
C LEU A 412 -14.20 3.30 -2.75
N PHE A 413 -14.24 2.62 -1.62
CA PHE A 413 -13.09 2.38 -0.77
C PHE A 413 -12.59 0.94 -0.97
N ASN A 414 -11.40 0.61 -0.46
CA ASN A 414 -10.90 -0.76 -0.52
C ASN A 414 -11.74 -1.77 0.29
N ASP A 415 -12.54 -1.29 1.25
CA ASP A 415 -13.38 -2.13 2.12
C ASP A 415 -14.88 -1.78 2.10
N LEU A 416 -15.26 -0.62 1.55
CA LEU A 416 -16.64 -0.11 1.55
C LEU A 416 -17.06 0.40 0.16
N LEU A 417 -18.33 0.19 -0.18
CA LEU A 417 -19.03 0.94 -1.23
C LEU A 417 -20.02 1.90 -0.57
N ILE A 418 -19.88 3.19 -0.84
CA ILE A 418 -20.73 4.24 -0.28
C ILE A 418 -21.48 4.94 -1.42
N TYR A 419 -22.75 5.27 -1.19
CA TYR A 419 -23.47 6.18 -2.08
C TYR A 419 -24.42 7.13 -1.36
N GLY A 420 -24.72 8.26 -1.98
CA GLY A 420 -25.57 9.31 -1.44
C GLY A 420 -26.42 10.04 -2.48
N SER A 421 -27.46 10.70 -2.01
CA SER A 421 -28.27 11.62 -2.81
C SER A 421 -27.52 12.93 -3.03
N ILE A 422 -27.48 13.40 -4.28
CA ILE A 422 -26.83 14.66 -4.65
C ILE A 422 -27.77 15.80 -4.28
N ILE A 423 -27.35 16.66 -3.33
CA ILE A 423 -28.04 17.92 -3.02
C ILE A 423 -27.37 19.05 -3.80
N ILE A 424 -26.06 19.20 -3.62
CA ILE A 424 -25.24 20.18 -4.31
C ILE A 424 -24.01 19.44 -4.84
N ASN A 425 -23.85 19.42 -6.15
CA ASN A 425 -22.76 18.68 -6.78
C ASN A 425 -21.40 19.09 -6.18
N ARG A 426 -20.57 18.09 -5.83
CA ARG A 426 -19.25 18.24 -5.19
C ARG A 426 -19.20 19.05 -3.89
N LYS A 427 -20.35 19.36 -3.27
CA LYS A 427 -20.40 20.16 -2.02
C LYS A 427 -21.22 19.50 -0.92
N ARG A 428 -22.35 18.87 -1.27
CA ARG A 428 -23.25 18.31 -0.27
C ARG A 428 -24.03 17.09 -0.77
N TYR A 429 -23.94 16.01 -0.02
CA TYR A 429 -24.68 14.77 -0.21
C TYR A 429 -25.52 14.43 1.03
N SER A 430 -26.61 13.71 0.85
CA SER A 430 -27.45 13.18 1.95
C SER A 430 -27.73 11.70 1.79
N ASN A 431 -28.35 11.09 2.80
CA ASN A 431 -28.73 9.66 2.81
C ASN A 431 -27.51 8.77 2.53
N GLN A 432 -26.49 8.88 3.38
CA GLN A 432 -25.28 8.10 3.26
C GLN A 432 -25.59 6.62 3.47
N HIS A 433 -25.46 5.84 2.40
CA HIS A 433 -25.58 4.39 2.43
C HIS A 433 -24.18 3.78 2.39
N ILE A 434 -23.82 3.00 3.41
CA ILE A 434 -22.51 2.35 3.54
C ILE A 434 -22.72 0.84 3.41
N ILE A 435 -22.02 0.21 2.49
CA ILE A 435 -22.11 -1.22 2.18
C ILE A 435 -20.70 -1.82 2.31
N PRO A 436 -20.46 -2.76 3.24
CA PRO A 436 -19.21 -3.52 3.28
C PRO A 436 -19.01 -4.31 1.99
N LEU A 437 -17.82 -4.23 1.38
CA LEU A 437 -17.56 -4.84 0.08
C LEU A 437 -17.57 -6.36 0.12
N GLU A 438 -17.21 -6.99 1.24
CA GLU A 438 -17.32 -8.45 1.40
C GLU A 438 -18.76 -8.97 1.25
N GLU A 439 -19.77 -8.11 1.37
CA GLU A 439 -21.17 -8.45 1.18
C GLU A 439 -21.68 -8.20 -0.25
N VAL A 440 -20.83 -7.68 -1.13
CA VAL A 440 -21.21 -7.28 -2.49
C VAL A 440 -20.93 -8.41 -3.46
N LYS A 441 -21.90 -8.67 -4.34
CA LYS A 441 -21.72 -9.47 -5.55
C LYS A 441 -22.19 -8.67 -6.76
N LEU A 442 -21.34 -8.61 -7.79
CA LEU A 442 -21.70 -8.00 -9.05
C LEU A 442 -22.28 -9.03 -10.03
N GLU A 443 -23.21 -8.58 -10.86
CA GLU A 443 -23.77 -9.36 -11.96
C GLU A 443 -23.99 -8.43 -13.16
N ASN A 444 -23.32 -8.72 -14.27
CA ASN A 444 -23.43 -7.93 -15.50
C ASN A 444 -24.87 -8.00 -16.05
N ILE A 445 -25.40 -6.88 -16.53
CA ILE A 445 -26.66 -6.84 -17.24
C ILE A 445 -26.38 -6.52 -18.71
N GLU A 446 -26.98 -7.31 -19.60
CA GLU A 446 -26.91 -7.12 -21.04
C GLU A 446 -27.70 -5.86 -21.44
N ASP A 447 -27.22 -5.18 -22.49
CA ASP A 447 -27.86 -3.97 -22.98
C ASP A 447 -29.17 -4.31 -23.70
N GLU A 448 -30.28 -3.72 -23.27
CA GLU A 448 -31.61 -3.93 -23.89
C GLU A 448 -32.32 -2.58 -24.09
N GLY A 449 -32.63 -2.24 -25.35
CA GLY A 449 -33.27 -0.98 -25.71
C GLY A 449 -32.44 0.25 -25.30
N ASP A 450 -33.06 1.14 -24.51
CA ASP A 450 -32.43 2.36 -23.97
C ASP A 450 -31.58 2.10 -22.72
N ALA A 451 -31.66 0.90 -22.15
CA ALA A 451 -30.93 0.53 -20.94
C ALA A 451 -29.56 -0.05 -21.31
N ARG A 452 -28.54 0.83 -21.37
CA ARG A 452 -27.16 0.46 -21.72
C ARG A 452 -26.19 0.65 -20.57
N ASN A 453 -25.16 -0.17 -20.50
CA ASN A 453 -24.08 -0.09 -19.53
C ASN A 453 -24.54 -0.39 -18.08
N GLY A 454 -25.47 -1.34 -17.91
CA GLY A 454 -26.02 -1.72 -16.61
C GLY A 454 -25.30 -2.86 -15.91
N TRP A 455 -25.28 -2.86 -14.58
CA TRP A 455 -24.93 -4.03 -13.77
C TRP A 455 -25.67 -4.01 -12.42
N LEU A 456 -25.89 -5.20 -11.87
CA LEU A 456 -26.57 -5.41 -10.62
C LEU A 456 -25.56 -5.46 -9.47
N ILE A 457 -25.80 -4.65 -8.44
CA ILE A 457 -25.08 -4.71 -7.16
C ILE A 457 -25.97 -5.48 -6.18
N LYS A 458 -25.55 -6.68 -5.79
CA LYS A 458 -26.27 -7.55 -4.86
C LYS A 458 -25.68 -7.41 -3.48
N THR A 459 -26.54 -7.23 -2.47
CA THR A 459 -26.15 -7.19 -1.05
C THR A 459 -27.13 -8.01 -0.21
N ARG A 460 -26.81 -8.27 1.06
CA ARG A 460 -27.73 -8.98 1.97
C ARG A 460 -29.05 -8.23 2.19
N ILE A 461 -28.99 -6.90 2.28
CA ILE A 461 -30.12 -6.08 2.72
C ILE A 461 -30.89 -5.50 1.53
N LYS A 462 -30.20 -5.02 0.48
CA LYS A 462 -30.82 -4.35 -0.66
C LYS A 462 -29.99 -4.50 -1.92
N SER A 463 -30.50 -5.24 -2.89
CA SER A 463 -29.92 -5.33 -4.23
C SER A 463 -30.53 -4.28 -5.16
N PHE A 464 -29.72 -3.68 -6.02
CA PHE A 464 -30.16 -2.61 -6.91
C PHE A 464 -29.34 -2.53 -8.19
N LEU A 465 -30.01 -2.09 -9.24
CA LEU A 465 -29.43 -1.92 -10.57
C LEU A 465 -28.83 -0.51 -10.70
N VAL A 466 -27.65 -0.44 -11.30
CA VAL A 466 -26.97 0.81 -11.63
C VAL A 466 -26.57 0.83 -13.10
N TYR A 467 -26.48 2.03 -13.67
CA TYR A 467 -26.04 2.28 -15.04
C TYR A 467 -24.97 3.37 -15.06
N ALA A 468 -23.92 3.14 -15.85
CA ALA A 468 -22.89 4.12 -16.17
C ALA A 468 -23.22 4.88 -17.46
N SER A 469 -22.58 6.03 -17.67
CA SER A 469 -22.75 6.81 -18.90
C SER A 469 -22.11 6.12 -20.11
N THR A 470 -20.96 5.48 -19.92
CA THR A 470 -20.20 4.84 -20.99
C THR A 470 -19.87 3.37 -20.69
N PRO A 471 -19.61 2.55 -21.71
CA PRO A 471 -19.12 1.19 -21.52
C PRO A 471 -17.78 1.13 -20.77
N SER A 472 -16.93 2.15 -20.95
CA SER A 472 -15.65 2.24 -20.27
C SER A 472 -15.80 2.51 -18.78
N GLU A 473 -16.66 3.46 -18.42
CA GLU A 473 -16.99 3.73 -17.01
C GLU A 473 -17.58 2.49 -16.33
N LYS A 474 -18.51 1.77 -16.98
CA LYS A 474 -19.01 0.48 -16.47
C LYS A 474 -17.88 -0.49 -16.16
N ARG A 475 -16.96 -0.67 -17.12
CA ARG A 475 -15.84 -1.61 -17.01
C ARG A 475 -14.92 -1.26 -15.85
N GLU A 476 -14.56 0.02 -15.70
CA GLU A 476 -13.69 0.49 -14.62
C GLU A 476 -14.34 0.30 -13.25
N TRP A 477 -15.60 0.71 -13.07
CA TRP A 477 -16.33 0.50 -11.82
C TRP A 477 -16.41 -0.98 -11.44
N MET A 478 -16.82 -1.85 -12.37
CA MET A 478 -16.93 -3.27 -12.10
C MET A 478 -15.56 -3.88 -11.75
N LEU A 479 -14.52 -3.56 -12.51
CA LEU A 479 -13.16 -4.06 -12.30
C LEU A 479 -12.60 -3.65 -10.94
N HIS A 480 -12.75 -2.38 -10.55
CA HIS A 480 -12.24 -1.89 -9.26
C HIS A 480 -13.00 -2.49 -8.08
N ILE A 481 -14.33 -2.56 -8.16
CA ILE A 481 -15.13 -3.20 -7.11
C ILE A 481 -14.74 -4.68 -6.97
N GLU A 482 -14.64 -5.42 -8.08
CA GLU A 482 -14.24 -6.83 -8.06
C GLU A 482 -12.85 -7.04 -7.49
N ARG A 483 -11.88 -6.20 -7.85
CA ARG A 483 -10.52 -6.26 -7.30
C ARG A 483 -10.52 -6.10 -5.79
N CYS A 484 -11.21 -5.08 -5.27
CA CYS A 484 -11.32 -4.86 -3.83
C CYS A 484 -11.98 -6.05 -3.11
N ILE A 485 -13.05 -6.61 -3.68
CA ILE A 485 -13.70 -7.81 -3.13
C ILE A 485 -12.70 -8.98 -3.08
N GLN A 486 -11.97 -9.25 -4.17
CA GLN A 486 -11.00 -10.35 -4.22
C GLN A 486 -9.89 -10.19 -3.19
N ASP A 487 -9.41 -8.98 -2.96
CA ASP A 487 -8.37 -8.72 -1.97
C ASP A 487 -8.87 -8.97 -0.53
N LEU A 488 -10.11 -8.57 -0.21
CA LEU A 488 -10.74 -8.89 1.09
C LEU A 488 -10.96 -10.40 1.31
N LEU A 489 -11.28 -11.14 0.24
CA LEU A 489 -11.47 -12.59 0.33
C LEU A 489 -10.14 -13.32 0.58
N LYS A 490 -9.01 -12.83 0.03
CA LYS A 490 -7.67 -13.36 0.32
C LYS A 490 -7.27 -13.16 1.79
N GLU A 491 -7.78 -12.11 2.44
CA GLU A 491 -7.59 -11.85 3.87
C GLU A 491 -8.45 -12.74 4.79
N GLY A 492 -9.24 -13.68 4.22
CA GLY A 492 -10.03 -14.65 4.97
C GLY A 492 -11.46 -14.20 5.29
N ARG A 493 -11.96 -13.10 4.70
CA ARG A 493 -13.39 -12.75 4.78
C ARG A 493 -14.22 -13.70 3.92
N LEU A 494 -15.44 -14.03 4.37
CA LEU A 494 -16.33 -14.95 3.66
C LEU A 494 -17.55 -14.22 3.07
N PRO A 495 -17.95 -14.52 1.82
CA PRO A 495 -19.10 -13.89 1.20
C PRO A 495 -20.43 -14.39 1.81
N PRO A 496 -21.52 -13.62 1.67
CA PRO A 496 -22.86 -14.07 2.05
C PRO A 496 -23.31 -15.33 1.32
N SER A 497 -24.07 -16.18 2.01
CA SER A 497 -24.84 -17.27 1.39
C SER A 497 -26.05 -16.77 0.60
N ASP A 498 -26.65 -15.65 1.04
CA ASP A 498 -27.93 -15.15 0.54
C ASP A 498 -27.90 -13.65 0.27
N TYR A 499 -28.63 -13.22 -0.77
CA TYR A 499 -28.72 -11.83 -1.21
C TYR A 499 -30.18 -11.40 -1.34
N ALA A 500 -30.46 -10.11 -1.07
CA ALA A 500 -31.80 -9.55 -1.23
C ALA A 500 -32.26 -9.58 -2.69
N ALA A 501 -33.56 -9.77 -2.91
CA ALA A 501 -34.13 -9.74 -4.25
C ALA A 501 -34.12 -8.32 -4.85
N LEU A 502 -33.91 -8.22 -6.17
CA LEU A 502 -34.08 -6.97 -6.92
C LEU A 502 -35.58 -6.63 -7.00
N TRP A 503 -35.93 -5.40 -6.64
CA TRP A 503 -37.32 -4.95 -6.71
C TRP A 503 -37.67 -4.49 -8.12
N VAL A 504 -38.78 -5.00 -8.64
CA VAL A 504 -39.33 -4.59 -9.92
C VAL A 504 -39.84 -3.15 -9.82
N PRO A 505 -39.41 -2.22 -10.69
CA PRO A 505 -39.93 -0.85 -10.71
C PRO A 505 -41.46 -0.78 -10.86
N ASP A 506 -42.10 0.21 -10.21
CA ASP A 506 -43.56 0.32 -10.19
C ASP A 506 -44.18 0.46 -11.60
N LYS A 507 -43.45 1.11 -12.51
CA LYS A 507 -43.91 1.37 -13.89
C LYS A 507 -43.96 0.12 -14.75
N GLU A 508 -43.10 -0.86 -14.48
CA GLU A 508 -43.06 -2.13 -15.21
C GLU A 508 -44.20 -3.06 -14.78
N ALA A 509 -44.72 -2.88 -13.57
CA ALA A 509 -45.84 -3.64 -13.05
C ALA A 509 -47.17 -2.89 -13.19
N VAL A 510 -47.85 -3.09 -14.33
CA VAL A 510 -49.22 -2.60 -14.57
C VAL A 510 -50.27 -3.47 -13.87
N LYS A 511 -49.98 -4.77 -13.70
CA LYS A 511 -50.83 -5.77 -13.04
C LYS A 511 -50.05 -6.49 -11.94
N CYS A 512 -50.77 -7.06 -10.97
CA CYS A 512 -50.19 -7.92 -9.94
C CYS A 512 -49.43 -9.10 -10.57
N MET A 513 -48.15 -9.25 -10.22
CA MET A 513 -47.26 -10.30 -10.75
C MET A 513 -47.46 -11.68 -10.09
N CYS A 514 -48.48 -11.82 -9.23
CA CYS A 514 -48.89 -13.09 -8.62
C CYS A 514 -50.20 -13.61 -9.22
N CYS A 515 -51.28 -12.81 -9.19
CA CYS A 515 -52.56 -13.25 -9.73
C CYS A 515 -52.76 -12.90 -11.21
N HIS A 516 -51.99 -11.97 -11.77
CA HIS A 516 -52.12 -11.46 -13.14
C HIS A 516 -53.50 -10.88 -13.53
N THR A 517 -54.44 -10.82 -12.59
CA THR A 517 -55.81 -10.31 -12.78
C THR A 517 -56.00 -8.89 -12.25
N SER A 518 -55.40 -8.57 -11.10
CA SER A 518 -55.55 -7.24 -10.49
C SER A 518 -54.71 -6.19 -11.21
N HIS A 519 -55.36 -5.20 -11.82
CA HIS A 519 -54.71 -3.98 -12.31
C HIS A 519 -54.43 -3.01 -11.17
N PHE A 520 -53.26 -2.37 -11.19
CA PHE A 520 -52.92 -1.37 -10.19
C PHE A 520 -53.49 0.01 -10.55
N THR A 521 -54.17 0.62 -9.60
CA THR A 521 -54.81 1.95 -9.72
C THR A 521 -54.54 2.77 -8.46
N VAL A 522 -55.16 3.95 -8.33
CA VAL A 522 -55.06 4.78 -7.11
C VAL A 522 -55.68 4.07 -5.89
N ILE A 523 -56.70 3.23 -6.14
CA ILE A 523 -57.40 2.43 -5.12
C ILE A 523 -56.65 1.11 -4.91
N GLN A 524 -56.31 0.41 -6.00
CA GLN A 524 -55.56 -0.84 -5.92
C GLN A 524 -54.05 -0.57 -5.90
N ARG A 525 -53.52 -0.38 -4.69
CA ARG A 525 -52.12 0.01 -4.46
C ARG A 525 -51.12 -1.12 -4.75
N ARG A 526 -49.91 -0.71 -5.16
CA ARG A 526 -48.77 -1.60 -5.39
C ARG A 526 -48.04 -1.93 -4.09
N HIS A 527 -47.73 -3.20 -3.87
CA HIS A 527 -46.90 -3.67 -2.77
C HIS A 527 -45.75 -4.54 -3.28
N HIS A 528 -44.55 -4.41 -2.71
CA HIS A 528 -43.42 -5.29 -3.04
C HIS A 528 -43.31 -6.44 -2.05
N CYS A 529 -43.14 -7.65 -2.60
CA CYS A 529 -42.71 -8.81 -1.82
C CYS A 529 -41.24 -8.66 -1.44
N ARG A 530 -40.92 -8.70 -0.14
CA ARG A 530 -39.52 -8.56 0.32
C ARG A 530 -38.64 -9.76 -0.03
N ALA A 531 -39.23 -10.94 -0.27
CA ALA A 531 -38.49 -12.15 -0.59
C ALA A 531 -38.15 -12.28 -2.09
N CYS A 532 -39.01 -11.82 -3.00
CA CYS A 532 -38.81 -12.00 -4.45
C CYS A 532 -38.85 -10.71 -5.28
N GLY A 533 -39.09 -9.54 -4.66
CA GLY A 533 -39.07 -8.24 -5.34
C GLY A 533 -40.25 -7.95 -6.27
N LYS A 534 -41.14 -8.92 -6.52
CA LYS A 534 -42.34 -8.76 -7.35
C LYS A 534 -43.31 -7.72 -6.78
N VAL A 535 -44.01 -7.02 -7.68
CA VAL A 535 -45.12 -6.12 -7.34
C VAL A 535 -46.43 -6.88 -7.32
N VAL A 536 -47.12 -6.83 -6.18
CA VAL A 536 -48.29 -7.64 -5.84
C VAL A 536 -49.38 -6.79 -5.21
N CYS A 537 -50.63 -7.21 -5.36
CA CYS A 537 -51.77 -6.58 -4.68
C CYS A 537 -51.86 -7.00 -3.21
N SER A 538 -52.73 -6.32 -2.46
CA SER A 538 -52.92 -6.56 -1.03
C SER A 538 -53.39 -8.00 -0.74
N SER A 539 -54.28 -8.55 -1.56
CA SER A 539 -54.79 -9.92 -1.39
C SER A 539 -53.72 -10.97 -1.61
N CYS A 540 -52.83 -10.80 -2.60
CA CYS A 540 -51.72 -11.72 -2.88
C CYS A 540 -50.51 -11.55 -1.93
N SER A 541 -50.60 -10.67 -0.94
CA SER A 541 -49.50 -10.36 -0.01
C SER A 541 -50.00 -10.09 1.40
N SER A 542 -51.03 -10.81 1.82
CA SER A 542 -51.68 -10.62 3.12
C SER A 542 -50.78 -10.98 4.31
N LYS A 543 -49.71 -11.75 4.07
CA LYS A 543 -48.85 -12.32 5.11
C LYS A 543 -47.49 -11.62 5.20
N SER A 544 -46.85 -11.78 6.36
CA SER A 544 -45.48 -11.32 6.61
C SER A 544 -44.62 -12.46 7.15
N PHE A 545 -43.33 -12.46 6.82
CA PHE A 545 -42.38 -13.49 7.23
C PHE A 545 -41.09 -12.84 7.76
N MET A 546 -40.40 -13.48 8.70
CA MET A 546 -39.12 -12.99 9.23
C MET A 546 -37.98 -13.41 8.29
N LEU A 547 -37.36 -12.44 7.61
CA LEU A 547 -36.22 -12.69 6.73
C LEU A 547 -34.96 -12.24 7.47
N GLU A 548 -34.30 -13.17 8.17
CA GLU A 548 -33.22 -12.88 9.14
C GLU A 548 -32.04 -12.07 8.56
N GLY A 549 -31.79 -12.16 7.24
CA GLY A 549 -30.79 -11.35 6.54
C GLY A 549 -31.24 -9.95 6.07
N ILE A 550 -32.55 -9.66 6.07
CA ILE A 550 -33.13 -8.42 5.53
C ILE A 550 -33.75 -7.56 6.63
N SER A 551 -34.44 -8.16 7.61
CA SER A 551 -35.14 -7.44 8.67
C SER A 551 -35.31 -8.29 9.91
N LYS A 552 -35.06 -7.69 11.08
CA LYS A 552 -35.32 -8.29 12.40
C LYS A 552 -36.81 -8.37 12.74
N LYS A 553 -37.68 -7.73 11.94
CA LYS A 553 -39.14 -7.74 12.08
C LYS A 553 -39.78 -8.48 10.89
N PRO A 554 -40.95 -9.11 11.06
CA PRO A 554 -41.69 -9.69 9.94
C PRO A 554 -41.95 -8.65 8.84
N VAL A 555 -41.64 -9.03 7.59
CA VAL A 555 -41.82 -8.18 6.40
C VAL A 555 -42.80 -8.81 5.43
N ARG A 556 -43.54 -7.98 4.70
CA ARG A 556 -44.54 -8.43 3.73
C ARG A 556 -43.93 -9.31 2.64
N VAL A 557 -44.51 -10.48 2.45
CA VAL A 557 -44.14 -11.40 1.36
C VAL A 557 -45.41 -11.78 0.58
N CYS A 558 -45.26 -12.14 -0.70
CA CYS A 558 -46.38 -12.71 -1.43
C CYS A 558 -46.71 -14.11 -0.93
N ASP A 559 -47.95 -14.56 -1.15
CA ASP A 559 -48.42 -15.84 -0.62
C ASP A 559 -47.58 -17.02 -1.11
N THR A 560 -47.09 -16.97 -2.36
CA THR A 560 -46.18 -17.97 -2.91
C THR A 560 -44.86 -18.05 -2.14
N CYS A 561 -44.25 -16.91 -1.82
CA CYS A 561 -43.02 -16.86 -1.04
C CYS A 561 -43.26 -17.31 0.40
N TYR A 562 -44.37 -16.87 1.01
CA TYR A 562 -44.74 -17.30 2.35
C TYR A 562 -44.83 -18.82 2.46
N ASN A 563 -45.57 -19.46 1.54
CA ASN A 563 -45.76 -20.92 1.57
C ASN A 563 -44.43 -21.67 1.39
N LYS A 564 -43.56 -21.22 0.47
CA LYS A 564 -42.23 -21.81 0.28
C LYS A 564 -41.35 -21.68 1.52
N LEU A 565 -41.35 -20.50 2.16
CA LEU A 565 -40.55 -20.24 3.35
C LEU A 565 -41.05 -21.05 4.56
N CYS A 566 -42.36 -21.24 4.69
CA CYS A 566 -42.93 -22.09 5.74
C CYS A 566 -42.64 -23.59 5.54
N GLN A 567 -42.54 -24.07 4.30
CA GLN A 567 -42.20 -25.48 4.02
C GLN A 567 -40.77 -25.85 4.42
N GLY A 568 -39.87 -24.87 4.55
CA GLY A 568 -38.49 -25.07 5.00
C GLY A 568 -38.31 -25.15 6.53
N MET A 569 -39.35 -24.96 7.33
CA MET A 569 -39.28 -24.99 8.79
C MET A 569 -39.75 -26.35 9.32
N SER A 570 -38.82 -27.23 9.71
CA SER A 570 -39.18 -28.42 10.49
C SER A 570 -39.70 -28.00 11.88
N PRO A 571 -40.74 -28.65 12.42
CA PRO A 571 -41.25 -28.32 13.75
C PRO A 571 -40.23 -28.76 14.80
N LYS A 572 -39.69 -27.80 15.58
CA LYS A 572 -38.97 -28.13 16.82
C LYS A 572 -39.97 -28.70 17.84
N PRO A 573 -39.66 -29.81 18.53
CA PRO A 573 -40.54 -30.35 19.57
C PRO A 573 -40.69 -29.34 20.70
N VAL A 574 -41.93 -28.97 21.00
CA VAL A 574 -42.27 -28.19 22.19
C VAL A 574 -42.44 -29.18 23.34
N ALA A 575 -41.59 -29.06 24.38
CA ALA A 575 -41.77 -29.82 25.61
C ALA A 575 -43.06 -29.39 26.34
N PRO A 576 -43.80 -30.30 27.01
CA PRO A 576 -45.09 -29.97 27.59
C PRO A 576 -44.97 -29.03 28.79
N LEU A 577 -45.91 -28.09 28.88
CA LEU A 577 -46.04 -27.14 29.97
C LEU A 577 -46.44 -27.86 31.27
N GLY A 578 -45.51 -27.95 32.22
CA GLY A 578 -45.74 -28.45 33.59
C GLY A 578 -45.36 -27.40 34.62
N GLN A 579 -46.29 -27.15 35.55
CA GLN A 579 -46.29 -26.31 36.76
C GLN A 579 -44.93 -25.94 37.39
N LEU A 580 -44.86 -24.68 37.88
CA LEU A 580 -44.45 -24.24 39.24
C LEU A 580 -44.40 -22.69 39.22
N VAL A 581 -45.42 -22.00 39.75
CA VAL A 581 -45.48 -21.39 41.10
C VAL A 581 -44.24 -20.57 41.50
N GLY A 582 -44.39 -19.25 41.46
CA GLY A 582 -44.04 -18.32 42.56
C GLY A 582 -42.57 -17.99 42.85
N GLY A 583 -42.27 -16.68 42.79
CA GLY A 583 -41.45 -16.03 43.81
C GLY A 583 -40.19 -15.28 43.35
N GLY A 584 -40.13 -13.99 43.73
CA GLY A 584 -38.88 -13.32 44.13
C GLY A 584 -38.12 -12.56 43.05
N GLY A 585 -38.12 -11.24 43.15
CA GLY A 585 -37.15 -10.40 42.45
C GLY A 585 -35.81 -10.33 43.19
N GLU A 586 -34.75 -9.99 42.46
CA GLU A 586 -33.73 -9.02 42.89
C GLU A 586 -32.82 -8.62 41.72
N ASN A 587 -32.39 -7.36 41.77
CA ASN A 587 -31.51 -6.65 40.86
C ASN A 587 -30.09 -7.23 40.82
N SER A 588 -29.43 -7.21 39.65
CA SER A 588 -28.02 -6.79 39.59
C SER A 588 -27.54 -6.44 38.17
N LEU A 589 -27.15 -5.17 38.04
CA LEU A 589 -26.05 -4.60 37.25
C LEU A 589 -26.04 -4.71 35.70
N ARG A 590 -26.30 -3.53 35.13
CA ARG A 590 -26.01 -3.06 33.77
C ARG A 590 -24.50 -3.07 33.49
N THR A 591 -24.12 -3.52 32.30
CA THR A 591 -23.00 -2.93 31.54
C THR A 591 -23.53 -2.50 30.17
N ARG A 592 -23.32 -1.22 29.87
CA ARG A 592 -23.51 -0.60 28.56
C ARG A 592 -22.27 -0.91 27.72
N ASP A 593 -22.43 -1.49 26.54
CA ASP A 593 -22.08 -0.84 25.28
C ASP A 593 -22.21 -1.79 24.08
N SER A 594 -23.09 -1.43 23.16
CA SER A 594 -23.07 -1.72 21.72
C SER A 594 -24.40 -1.22 21.16
N SER A 595 -24.39 0.05 20.74
CA SER A 595 -25.53 0.65 20.05
C SER A 595 -25.78 -0.10 18.73
N PRO A 596 -26.96 -0.70 18.51
CA PRO A 596 -27.22 -1.49 17.32
C PRO A 596 -27.47 -0.62 16.09
N ILE A 597 -26.95 -1.10 14.96
CA ILE A 597 -27.20 -0.64 13.59
C ILE A 597 -28.70 -0.44 13.38
N ASN A 598 -29.06 0.79 13.01
CA ASN A 598 -30.42 1.28 12.87
C ASN A 598 -31.14 0.53 11.73
N ALA A 599 -31.90 -0.52 12.08
CA ALA A 599 -32.74 -1.31 11.17
C ALA A 599 -34.18 -0.74 11.09
N ASN A 600 -34.31 0.59 11.02
CA ASN A 600 -35.58 1.26 10.78
C ASN A 600 -35.34 2.35 9.72
N ASP A 601 -35.39 1.97 8.46
CA ASP A 601 -35.68 2.92 7.40
C ASP A 601 -36.64 2.25 6.40
N SER A 602 -37.91 2.22 6.80
CA SER A 602 -39.01 1.62 6.02
C SER A 602 -39.95 2.67 5.42
N SER A 603 -39.47 3.91 5.28
CA SER A 603 -40.20 4.98 4.60
C SER A 603 -39.26 5.80 3.70
N ASP A 604 -39.17 5.42 2.42
CA ASP A 604 -38.72 6.34 1.35
C ASP A 604 -39.78 7.45 1.16
N SER A 605 -39.87 8.34 2.14
CA SER A 605 -40.60 9.60 2.08
C SER A 605 -39.62 10.71 1.65
N ASP A 606 -39.09 10.59 0.43
CA ASP A 606 -38.31 11.66 -0.17
C ASP A 606 -39.27 12.74 -0.71
N GLY A 607 -39.15 13.96 -0.18
CA GLY A 607 -39.84 15.15 -0.67
C GLY A 607 -39.58 15.39 -2.15
N GLU A 608 -40.61 15.84 -2.86
CA GLU A 608 -40.54 16.15 -4.29
C GLU A 608 -40.09 17.60 -4.50
N GLU A 609 -39.01 17.80 -5.25
CA GLU A 609 -38.81 19.01 -6.04
C GLU A 609 -38.69 18.65 -7.53
N PRO A 610 -39.28 19.45 -8.43
CA PRO A 610 -39.37 19.13 -9.85
C PRO A 610 -38.06 19.49 -10.56
N LEU A 611 -37.40 18.49 -11.16
CA LEU A 611 -36.46 18.72 -12.25
C LEU A 611 -37.20 18.51 -13.57
N GLN A 612 -37.21 19.55 -14.39
CA GLN A 612 -37.78 19.58 -15.74
C GLN A 612 -37.07 18.59 -16.69
N GLN A 613 -37.85 18.13 -17.66
CA GLN A 613 -37.55 17.31 -18.85
C GLN A 613 -36.11 16.83 -19.11
N GLN A 614 -36.00 15.50 -19.21
CA GLN A 614 -35.40 14.64 -20.23
C GLN A 614 -34.19 15.05 -21.12
N ASN A 615 -33.69 16.28 -21.13
CA ASN A 615 -32.66 16.73 -22.07
C ASN A 615 -31.39 17.32 -21.41
N ASP A 616 -31.28 17.32 -20.08
CA ASP A 616 -30.12 17.88 -19.36
C ASP A 616 -29.03 16.84 -18.98
N TRP A 617 -29.24 15.54 -19.24
CA TRP A 617 -28.35 14.49 -18.72
C TRP A 617 -26.97 14.43 -19.37
N GLU A 618 -26.85 14.91 -20.61
CA GLU A 618 -25.55 14.97 -21.31
C GLU A 618 -24.70 16.17 -20.87
N ARG A 619 -25.24 17.14 -20.12
CA ARG A 619 -24.56 18.40 -19.81
C ARG A 619 -23.81 18.44 -18.48
N THR A 620 -23.88 17.40 -17.65
CA THR A 620 -23.28 17.42 -16.28
C THR A 620 -22.59 16.14 -15.85
N HIS A 621 -22.26 15.22 -16.77
CA HIS A 621 -21.54 14.00 -16.38
C HIS A 621 -20.03 14.24 -16.39
N ASP A 622 -19.47 14.52 -15.21
CA ASP A 622 -18.02 14.41 -15.02
C ASP A 622 -17.64 12.93 -15.10
N GLU A 623 -16.49 12.62 -15.72
CA GLU A 623 -15.95 11.25 -15.73
C GLU A 623 -15.63 10.79 -14.30
N PRO A 624 -15.76 9.48 -13.99
CA PRO A 624 -15.37 8.95 -12.70
C PRO A 624 -13.87 9.17 -12.48
N THR A 625 -13.48 9.40 -11.23
CA THR A 625 -12.08 9.51 -10.84
C THR A 625 -11.69 8.27 -10.07
N PHE A 626 -10.73 7.50 -10.59
CA PHE A 626 -10.11 6.39 -9.85
C PHE A 626 -8.69 6.78 -9.41
N TYR A 627 -8.42 6.58 -8.14
CA TYR A 627 -7.19 6.97 -7.47
C TYR A 627 -6.23 5.79 -7.37
N GLY A 628 -4.94 6.05 -7.63
CA GLY A 628 -3.88 5.04 -7.49
C GLY A 628 -3.67 4.15 -8.71
N ILE A 629 -4.14 4.57 -9.88
CA ILE A 629 -3.97 3.89 -11.17
C ILE A 629 -3.67 4.95 -12.23
N PRO A 630 -2.60 4.84 -13.03
CA PRO A 630 -2.46 5.65 -14.23
C PRO A 630 -3.55 5.25 -15.22
N SER A 631 -4.38 6.20 -15.63
CA SER A 631 -5.32 6.06 -16.74
C SER A 631 -4.57 5.53 -17.97
N THR A 632 -4.81 4.28 -18.36
CA THR A 632 -4.36 3.79 -19.66
C THR A 632 -5.21 4.50 -20.73
N SER A 633 -4.63 5.53 -21.34
CA SER A 633 -5.15 6.11 -22.56
C SER A 633 -5.27 5.01 -23.63
N THR A 634 -6.50 4.64 -23.92
CA THR A 634 -7.04 4.22 -25.22
C THR A 634 -6.02 4.02 -26.37
N SER A 635 -5.66 2.77 -26.61
CA SER A 635 -5.55 2.22 -27.98
C SER A 635 -5.92 0.74 -27.94
N VAL A 636 -7.20 0.47 -28.19
CA VAL A 636 -7.72 -0.88 -28.42
C VAL A 636 -7.32 -1.29 -29.84
N GLU A 637 -6.41 -2.25 -29.97
CA GLU A 637 -6.45 -3.16 -31.11
C GLU A 637 -7.26 -4.39 -30.69
N ASN A 638 -8.36 -4.60 -31.42
CA ASN A 638 -9.23 -5.76 -31.29
C ASN A 638 -8.43 -7.04 -31.50
N ASN A 639 -8.57 -8.01 -30.60
CA ASN A 639 -8.53 -9.42 -30.96
C ASN A 639 -9.41 -10.22 -30.02
N ASP A 640 -10.60 -10.53 -30.54
CA ASP A 640 -11.45 -11.62 -30.06
C ASP A 640 -10.67 -12.92 -30.05
N THR A 641 -10.60 -13.60 -28.92
CA THR A 641 -10.48 -15.07 -28.90
C THR A 641 -11.17 -15.64 -27.68
N GLN A 642 -12.23 -16.39 -27.96
CA GLN A 642 -12.95 -17.25 -27.02
C GLN A 642 -11.99 -18.22 -26.32
N LEU A 643 -11.98 -18.18 -24.99
CA LEU A 643 -11.40 -19.25 -24.16
C LEU A 643 -12.51 -20.22 -23.77
N THR A 644 -12.64 -21.28 -24.57
CA THR A 644 -13.42 -22.47 -24.26
C THR A 644 -12.71 -23.29 -23.18
N LEU A 645 -13.43 -23.54 -22.08
CA LEU A 645 -13.09 -24.51 -21.04
C LEU A 645 -12.95 -25.91 -21.64
N GLN A 646 -11.82 -26.58 -21.41
CA GLN A 646 -11.69 -28.02 -21.67
C GLN A 646 -11.32 -28.77 -20.38
N GLN A 647 -12.24 -29.67 -20.03
CA GLN A 647 -12.19 -30.58 -18.90
C GLN A 647 -11.09 -31.64 -19.08
N GLN A 648 -10.48 -32.01 -17.95
CA GLN A 648 -9.59 -33.16 -17.78
C GLN A 648 -10.32 -34.48 -18.04
N ILE A 649 -9.78 -35.35 -18.91
CA ILE A 649 -9.98 -36.81 -18.89
C ILE A 649 -8.64 -37.51 -19.19
N LEU A 650 -8.40 -38.58 -18.44
CA LEU A 650 -7.24 -39.46 -18.27
C LEU A 650 -6.65 -40.11 -19.56
N PRO A 651 -5.41 -40.65 -19.50
CA PRO A 651 -4.73 -41.22 -20.66
C PRO A 651 -5.06 -42.70 -20.86
N SER A 652 -5.19 -43.12 -22.13
CA SER A 652 -5.17 -44.54 -22.52
C SER A 652 -4.14 -44.75 -23.63
N ASN A 653 -3.16 -45.60 -23.33
CA ASN A 653 -2.16 -46.18 -24.22
C ASN A 653 -2.76 -46.76 -25.51
N SER A 654 -2.03 -46.60 -26.63
CA SER A 654 -1.43 -47.73 -27.37
C SER A 654 -0.68 -47.25 -28.64
N HIS A 655 0.49 -47.84 -28.88
CA HIS A 655 1.00 -48.41 -30.14
C HIS A 655 0.68 -47.72 -31.48
N ASN A 656 1.56 -47.67 -32.48
CA ASN A 656 2.95 -48.06 -32.69
C ASN A 656 3.31 -47.49 -34.07
N GLU A 657 4.57 -47.64 -34.45
CA GLU A 657 5.10 -47.72 -35.82
C GLU A 657 5.83 -46.51 -36.43
N ASP A 658 7.03 -46.90 -36.80
CA ASP A 658 8.09 -46.25 -37.54
C ASP A 658 7.66 -45.77 -38.93
N GLU A 659 8.29 -44.70 -39.42
CA GLU A 659 9.12 -44.84 -40.62
C GLU A 659 10.05 -43.64 -40.84
N LYS A 660 11.16 -43.95 -41.50
CA LYS A 660 12.45 -43.26 -41.60
C LYS A 660 12.56 -42.41 -42.87
N LEU A 661 13.64 -41.62 -42.88
CA LEU A 661 14.39 -41.03 -44.01
C LEU A 661 13.77 -39.71 -44.54
N ILE A 662 14.49 -38.59 -44.61
CA ILE A 662 15.91 -38.33 -44.93
C ILE A 662 16.46 -37.20 -44.06
#